data_AF-A0A1G9W9T3-F1
#
_entry.id   AF-A0A1G9W9T3-F1
#
_cell.length_a   1.000
_cell.length_b   1.000
_cell.length_c   1.000
_cell.angle_alpha   90.00
_cell.angle_beta   90.00
_cell.angle_gamma   90.00
#
_symmetry.space_group_name_H-M   'P 1'
#
loop_
_entity.id
_entity.type
_entity.pdbx_description
1 polymer ?
#
loop_
_entity_poly.entity_id
_entity_poly.type
_entity_poly.pdbx_seq_one_letter_code
_entity_poly.pdbx_strand_id
1 'polypeptide(L)'
;MPDAARGPRGSRAARTRLPVSVVLLAVIGACATILPFVGLGTRVAWTRLPALLASEQARLALGLSLRTCLLATAVSVVLGVPLAIVLAHQWPGVRVARVLAVLPMAMPPVVAGTALLATLGKRGLLGPLLEQVGIQVSFTTAAVVIAQVFVSMPYLVVTLEAALRSRDTRPETIARTLGAGPATVLARITLPLAAPALARGAALALGRSLGEFGATIAFAGSRAGVTRTVPLAVYLEREHDTPTALALAVVLIAASFLVVGATGVRWDLLVRRLRARPSGSTAPGPAGSSAHTVSAPDDDPAGPLPPLPGAPSTRGRAVHLCFTASGRDVAVDLRIPAGRTLALIGPNGSGKSTVCAVIAGLLDAVGGEVRLGERVVDGPAGFVPAGQREVALLAQAPGVFAHMSVLDNVAFGPRCRGASRAAARQLARAELAAVGAAHLAERRGEELSGGQAARVALARALATRPAVLVLDEPTAAVDVAARQELRTLVASRAAHDGLTVLLVTHDVAEVAALADDVAVLDRGRVVETGPAARVLAAPTSTFTARLTGTTLLRGTLAGSPDRPRLRLEGGAEVVAAPLENAVERAGFQPGRSASALLPPEAVAVYARWPTDEISRIPGGSPRNALAATVREVGGNGGLVGVVLELGDGQLLRALLTAAAVAELGLRPGRPVTAVIKAAQVRITPRGSERTQGLPRATAAR
;
A
#
# COMPACT_ATOMS: atom_id res chain seq x y z
N MET A 1 -0.47 -39.64 -21.68
CA MET A 1 0.35 -39.99 -20.49
C MET A 1 0.53 -38.74 -19.64
N PRO A 2 0.08 -38.73 -18.37
CA PRO A 2 -0.05 -37.49 -17.60
C PRO A 2 1.20 -37.23 -16.75
N ASP A 3 1.83 -36.08 -16.93
CA ASP A 3 2.85 -35.56 -16.01
C ASP A 3 2.46 -34.15 -15.54
N ALA A 4 1.25 -34.04 -15.00
CA ALA A 4 0.64 -32.79 -14.55
C ALA A 4 0.28 -32.86 -13.06
N ALA A 5 1.27 -32.78 -12.16
CA ALA A 5 1.12 -32.28 -10.79
C ALA A 5 2.44 -32.36 -10.00
N ARG A 6 3.40 -31.46 -10.24
CA ARG A 6 4.46 -31.18 -9.25
C ARG A 6 4.57 -29.68 -9.10
N GLY A 7 4.01 -29.16 -7.99
CA GLY A 7 4.31 -27.79 -7.56
C GLY A 7 5.82 -27.60 -7.38
N PRO A 8 6.31 -26.34 -7.29
CA PRO A 8 7.74 -26.08 -7.18
C PRO A 8 8.29 -26.85 -5.98
N ARG A 9 9.13 -27.86 -6.26
CA ARG A 9 9.83 -28.62 -5.23
C ARG A 9 10.80 -27.65 -4.56
N GLY A 10 10.36 -27.04 -3.46
CA GLY A 10 11.21 -26.17 -2.65
C GLY A 10 12.54 -26.87 -2.36
N SER A 11 13.63 -26.11 -2.50
CA SER A 11 15.00 -26.57 -2.25
C SER A 11 15.07 -27.40 -0.97
N ARG A 12 15.79 -28.53 -0.99
CA ARG A 12 16.00 -29.38 0.20
C ARG A 12 16.64 -28.60 1.36
N ALA A 13 17.36 -27.51 1.07
CA ALA A 13 17.96 -26.61 2.05
C ALA A 13 16.95 -25.73 2.80
N ALA A 14 15.74 -25.53 2.26
CA ALA A 14 14.69 -24.71 2.87
C ALA A 14 13.78 -25.51 3.83
N ARG A 15 14.04 -26.81 4.03
CA ARG A 15 13.25 -27.66 4.93
C ARG A 15 13.87 -27.66 6.32
N THR A 16 13.45 -26.73 7.17
CA THR A 16 13.65 -26.81 8.61
C THR A 16 12.99 -28.09 9.13
N ARG A 17 13.77 -29.01 9.70
CA ARG A 17 13.23 -30.21 10.35
C ARG A 17 12.59 -29.79 11.67
N LEU A 18 11.31 -30.10 11.86
CA LEU A 18 10.62 -29.91 13.13
C LEU A 18 11.25 -30.83 14.19
N PRO A 19 11.29 -30.42 15.47
CA PRO A 19 11.71 -31.31 16.55
C PRO A 19 10.86 -32.58 16.60
N VAL A 20 11.49 -33.72 16.87
CA VAL A 20 10.80 -35.02 16.93
C VAL A 20 9.67 -35.04 17.96
N SER A 21 9.83 -34.33 19.08
CA SER A 21 8.79 -34.16 20.10
C SER A 21 7.52 -33.48 19.55
N VAL A 22 7.68 -32.47 18.70
CA VAL A 22 6.56 -31.77 18.05
C VAL A 22 5.83 -32.72 17.09
N VAL A 23 6.58 -33.51 16.32
CA VAL A 23 5.99 -34.50 15.40
C VAL A 23 5.25 -35.59 16.18
N LEU A 24 5.83 -36.12 17.26
CA LEU A 24 5.21 -37.15 18.08
C LEU A 24 3.90 -36.66 18.71
N LEU A 25 3.91 -35.47 19.32
CA LEU A 25 2.70 -34.85 19.89
C LEU A 25 1.64 -34.57 18.81
N ALA A 26 2.05 -34.14 17.62
CA ALA A 26 1.13 -33.94 16.50
C ALA A 26 0.48 -35.25 16.03
N VAL A 27 1.24 -36.36 15.98
CA VAL A 27 0.70 -37.69 15.66
C VAL A 27 -0.30 -38.15 16.73
N ILE A 28 0.03 -37.99 18.02
CA ILE A 28 -0.89 -38.32 19.11
C ILE A 28 -2.18 -37.51 18.99
N GLY A 29 -2.09 -36.20 18.74
CA GLY A 29 -3.25 -35.34 18.51
C GLY A 29 -4.09 -35.74 17.29
N ALA A 30 -3.43 -36.12 16.19
CA ALA A 30 -4.10 -36.62 14.99
C ALA A 30 -4.83 -37.94 15.27
N CYS A 31 -4.18 -38.88 15.95
CA CYS A 31 -4.77 -40.14 16.39
C CYS A 31 -6.00 -39.90 17.28
N ALA A 32 -5.88 -39.05 18.31
CA ALA A 32 -6.99 -38.72 19.21
C ALA A 32 -8.21 -38.14 18.46
N THR A 33 -7.97 -37.40 17.38
CA THR A 33 -9.04 -36.81 16.55
C THR A 33 -9.63 -37.83 15.57
N ILE A 34 -8.83 -38.73 14.99
CA ILE A 34 -9.25 -39.62 13.89
C ILE A 34 -9.83 -40.94 14.41
N LEU A 35 -9.27 -41.53 15.47
CA LEU A 35 -9.69 -42.85 15.98
C LEU A 35 -11.21 -42.95 16.29
N PRO A 36 -11.89 -41.94 16.87
CA PRO A 36 -13.33 -42.01 17.10
C PRO A 36 -14.15 -42.21 15.83
N PHE A 37 -13.73 -41.61 14.70
CA PHE A 37 -14.40 -41.78 13.42
C PHE A 37 -14.17 -43.19 12.83
N VAL A 38 -12.95 -43.73 13.00
CA VAL A 38 -12.64 -45.12 12.62
C VAL A 38 -13.50 -46.10 13.41
N GLY A 39 -13.61 -45.90 14.74
CA GLY A 39 -14.44 -46.73 15.61
C GLY A 39 -15.95 -46.63 15.31
N LEU A 40 -16.43 -45.47 14.86
CA LEU A 40 -17.80 -45.35 14.37
C LEU A 40 -18.01 -46.15 13.08
N GLY A 41 -17.08 -46.05 12.13
CA GLY A 41 -17.15 -46.72 10.84
C GLY A 41 -17.20 -48.26 10.92
N THR A 42 -16.60 -48.86 11.95
CA THR A 42 -16.64 -50.31 12.17
C THR A 42 -17.98 -50.82 12.71
N ARG A 43 -18.80 -49.95 13.32
CA ARG A 43 -20.10 -50.32 13.92
C ARG A 43 -21.30 -50.06 13.01
N VAL A 44 -21.08 -49.41 11.86
CA VAL A 44 -22.15 -49.02 10.94
C VAL A 44 -22.51 -50.19 10.02
N ALA A 45 -23.81 -50.49 9.93
CA ALA A 45 -24.32 -51.50 9.01
C ALA A 45 -24.40 -50.95 7.57
N TRP A 46 -23.26 -50.90 6.88
CA TRP A 46 -23.10 -50.30 5.55
C TRP A 46 -24.09 -50.83 4.50
N THR A 47 -24.46 -52.12 4.58
CA THR A 47 -25.41 -52.76 3.66
C THR A 47 -26.86 -52.31 3.85
N ARG A 48 -27.24 -51.92 5.08
CA ARG A 48 -28.60 -51.46 5.41
C ARG A 48 -28.74 -49.93 5.38
N LEU A 49 -27.63 -49.21 5.23
CA LEU A 49 -27.60 -47.75 5.24
C LEU A 49 -28.63 -47.11 4.27
N PRO A 50 -28.78 -47.55 3.00
CA PRO A 50 -29.77 -46.95 2.10
C PRO A 50 -31.21 -47.13 2.59
N ALA A 51 -31.54 -48.29 3.16
CA ALA A 51 -32.86 -48.59 3.68
C ALA A 51 -33.18 -47.77 4.95
N LEU A 52 -32.20 -47.64 5.85
CA LEU A 52 -32.35 -46.84 7.08
C LEU A 52 -32.53 -45.34 6.76
N LEU A 53 -31.81 -44.83 5.75
CA LEU A 53 -31.94 -43.44 5.29
C LEU A 53 -33.22 -43.19 4.47
N ALA A 54 -33.80 -44.22 3.87
CA ALA A 54 -35.08 -44.12 3.16
C ALA A 54 -36.29 -44.00 4.09
N SER A 55 -36.12 -44.29 5.39
CA SER A 55 -37.19 -44.15 6.39
C SER A 55 -37.78 -42.74 6.40
N GLU A 56 -39.09 -42.65 6.64
CA GLU A 56 -39.81 -41.37 6.61
C GLU A 56 -39.26 -40.37 7.63
N GLN A 57 -38.93 -40.86 8.83
CA GLN A 57 -38.35 -40.03 9.89
C GLN A 57 -36.95 -39.51 9.53
N ALA A 58 -36.09 -40.35 8.95
CA ALA A 58 -34.76 -39.91 8.49
C ALA A 58 -34.87 -38.87 7.37
N ARG A 59 -35.74 -39.08 6.38
CA ARG A 59 -35.95 -38.13 5.27
C ARG A 59 -36.48 -36.78 5.76
N LEU A 60 -37.45 -36.78 6.67
CA LEU A 60 -37.98 -35.55 7.26
C LEU A 60 -36.91 -34.80 8.07
N ALA A 61 -36.14 -35.50 8.90
CA ALA A 61 -35.07 -34.89 9.69
C ALA A 61 -33.94 -34.33 8.81
N LEU A 62 -33.50 -35.08 7.79
CA LEU A 62 -32.47 -34.65 6.83
C LEU A 62 -32.93 -33.42 6.03
N GLY A 63 -34.14 -33.46 5.48
CA GLY A 63 -34.71 -32.35 4.71
C GLY A 63 -34.89 -31.09 5.56
N LEU A 64 -35.41 -31.23 6.79
CA LEU A 64 -35.53 -30.11 7.72
C LEU A 64 -34.16 -29.53 8.06
N SER A 65 -33.17 -30.37 8.41
CA SER A 65 -31.84 -29.92 8.81
C SER A 65 -31.11 -29.19 7.69
N LEU A 66 -31.20 -29.70 6.46
CA LEU A 66 -30.59 -29.03 5.31
C LEU A 66 -31.19 -27.65 5.09
N ARG A 67 -32.52 -27.54 5.09
CA ARG A 67 -33.24 -26.26 4.91
C ARG A 67 -32.91 -25.27 6.02
N THR A 68 -32.98 -25.69 7.29
CA THR A 68 -32.72 -24.80 8.42
C THR A 68 -31.26 -24.38 8.47
N CYS A 69 -30.31 -25.28 8.20
CA CYS A 69 -28.88 -24.94 8.18
C CYS A 69 -28.51 -23.98 7.04
N LEU A 70 -29.05 -24.19 5.83
CA LEU A 70 -28.82 -23.27 4.71
C LEU A 70 -29.44 -21.89 4.98
N LEU A 71 -30.67 -21.85 5.50
CA LEU A 71 -31.34 -20.60 5.85
C LEU A 71 -30.61 -19.89 6.99
N ALA A 72 -30.23 -20.60 8.05
CA ALA A 72 -29.45 -20.06 9.16
C ALA A 72 -28.10 -19.53 8.68
N THR A 73 -27.41 -20.24 7.78
CA THR A 73 -26.14 -19.76 7.20
C THR A 73 -26.37 -18.50 6.37
N ALA A 74 -27.41 -18.44 5.56
CA ALA A 74 -27.76 -17.25 4.78
C ALA A 74 -28.06 -16.05 5.68
N VAL A 75 -28.86 -16.23 6.74
CA VAL A 75 -29.15 -15.20 7.75
C VAL A 75 -27.87 -14.78 8.48
N SER A 76 -27.04 -15.73 8.90
CA SER A 76 -25.74 -15.46 9.53
C SER A 76 -24.83 -14.65 8.60
N VAL A 77 -24.80 -14.90 7.30
CA VAL A 77 -24.04 -14.09 6.34
C VAL A 77 -24.61 -12.68 6.23
N VAL A 78 -25.93 -12.55 6.09
CA VAL A 78 -26.60 -11.24 5.95
C VAL A 78 -26.40 -10.36 7.18
N LEU A 79 -26.50 -10.93 8.39
CA LEU A 79 -26.38 -10.18 9.65
C LEU A 79 -24.93 -10.09 10.15
N GLY A 80 -24.18 -11.18 10.01
CA GLY A 80 -22.83 -11.31 10.53
C GLY A 80 -21.78 -10.55 9.72
N VAL A 81 -21.95 -10.38 8.40
CA VAL A 81 -21.01 -9.59 7.59
C VAL A 81 -21.00 -8.11 8.01
N PRO A 82 -22.15 -7.40 8.10
CA PRO A 82 -22.17 -6.04 8.63
C PRO A 82 -21.62 -5.96 10.05
N LEU A 83 -21.98 -6.90 10.93
CA LEU A 83 -21.47 -6.94 12.30
C LEU A 83 -19.94 -7.08 12.34
N ALA A 84 -19.36 -8.00 11.56
CA ALA A 84 -17.92 -8.17 11.45
C ALA A 84 -17.22 -6.92 10.91
N ILE A 85 -17.82 -6.22 9.94
CA ILE A 85 -17.29 -4.96 9.43
C ILE A 85 -17.28 -3.89 10.53
N VAL A 86 -18.38 -3.74 11.28
CA VAL A 86 -18.46 -2.77 12.39
C VAL A 86 -17.44 -3.09 13.49
N LEU A 87 -17.27 -4.38 13.85
CA LEU A 87 -16.31 -4.81 14.86
C LEU A 87 -14.84 -4.71 14.39
N ALA A 88 -14.59 -4.73 13.08
CA ALA A 88 -13.26 -4.53 12.54
C ALA A 88 -12.78 -3.07 12.66
N HIS A 89 -13.69 -2.10 12.74
CA HIS A 89 -13.38 -0.68 12.90
C HIS A 89 -13.07 -0.30 14.35
N GLN A 90 -12.36 0.82 14.54
CA GLN A 90 -12.05 1.35 15.88
C GLN A 90 -13.08 2.40 16.29
N TRP A 91 -13.77 2.15 17.40
CA TRP A 91 -14.73 3.06 18.04
C TRP A 91 -14.78 2.74 19.54
N PRO A 92 -15.18 3.69 20.41
CA PRO A 92 -14.91 3.64 21.86
C PRO A 92 -15.49 2.42 22.61
N GLY A 93 -16.50 1.73 22.07
CA GLY A 93 -17.13 0.54 22.68
C GLY A 93 -16.80 -0.80 22.02
N VAL A 94 -15.91 -0.84 21.01
CA VAL A 94 -15.72 -2.05 20.18
C VAL A 94 -15.25 -3.27 20.97
N ARG A 95 -14.51 -3.05 22.08
CA ARG A 95 -14.04 -4.15 22.94
C ARG A 95 -15.20 -4.89 23.60
N VAL A 96 -16.18 -4.16 24.13
CA VAL A 96 -17.37 -4.74 24.76
C VAL A 96 -18.22 -5.43 23.70
N ALA A 97 -18.41 -4.80 22.54
CA ALA A 97 -19.18 -5.40 21.45
C ALA A 97 -18.58 -6.71 20.93
N ARG A 98 -17.25 -6.85 20.90
CA ARG A 98 -16.60 -8.15 20.60
C ARG A 98 -16.92 -9.22 21.63
N VAL A 99 -16.83 -8.88 22.92
CA VAL A 99 -17.17 -9.83 23.99
C VAL A 99 -18.61 -10.30 23.83
N LEU A 100 -19.55 -9.39 23.59
CA LEU A 100 -20.96 -9.71 23.36
C LEU A 100 -21.17 -10.56 22.10
N ALA A 101 -20.44 -10.28 21.02
CA ALA A 101 -20.54 -11.05 19.77
C ALA A 101 -19.99 -12.48 19.90
N VAL A 102 -19.00 -12.70 20.77
CA VAL A 102 -18.39 -14.02 21.02
C VAL A 102 -19.07 -14.78 22.15
N LEU A 103 -19.79 -14.10 23.04
CA LEU A 103 -20.47 -14.69 24.20
C LEU A 103 -21.29 -15.95 23.86
N PRO A 104 -22.10 -16.00 22.77
CA PRO A 104 -22.87 -17.20 22.44
C PRO A 104 -22.01 -18.43 22.15
N MET A 105 -20.75 -18.25 21.76
CA MET A 105 -19.79 -19.33 21.51
C MET A 105 -19.26 -19.97 22.81
N ALA A 106 -19.28 -19.23 23.92
CA ALA A 106 -18.83 -19.70 25.22
C ALA A 106 -19.96 -20.28 26.08
N MET A 107 -21.22 -19.95 25.76
CA MET A 107 -22.37 -20.43 26.52
C MET A 107 -22.62 -21.92 26.25
N PRO A 108 -22.94 -22.73 27.30
CA PRO A 108 -23.50 -24.04 27.09
C PRO A 108 -24.75 -23.95 26.19
N PRO A 109 -24.91 -24.81 25.17
CA PRO A 109 -26.01 -24.68 24.19
C PRO A 109 -27.40 -24.68 24.82
N VAL A 110 -27.60 -25.44 25.90
CA VAL A 110 -28.88 -25.46 26.63
C VAL A 110 -29.17 -24.10 27.27
N VAL A 111 -28.15 -23.44 27.84
CA VAL A 111 -28.29 -22.09 28.43
C VAL A 111 -28.59 -21.06 27.34
N ALA A 112 -27.97 -21.18 26.17
CA ALA A 112 -28.30 -20.36 25.02
C ALA A 112 -29.77 -20.55 24.60
N GLY A 113 -30.26 -21.80 24.55
CA GLY A 113 -31.65 -22.11 24.24
C GLY A 113 -32.65 -21.59 25.28
N THR A 114 -32.36 -21.70 26.57
CA THR A 114 -33.22 -21.15 27.62
C THR A 114 -33.25 -19.63 27.59
N ALA A 115 -32.13 -18.96 27.30
CA ALA A 115 -32.09 -17.52 27.11
C ALA A 115 -32.93 -17.07 25.90
N LEU A 116 -32.86 -17.81 24.78
CA LEU A 116 -33.72 -17.57 23.61
C LEU A 116 -35.20 -17.80 23.93
N LEU A 117 -35.53 -18.83 24.70
CA LEU A 117 -36.91 -19.08 25.13
C LEU A 117 -37.43 -17.99 26.08
N ALA A 118 -36.60 -17.50 27.00
CA ALA A 118 -36.94 -16.40 27.91
C ALA A 118 -37.11 -15.06 27.18
N THR A 119 -36.49 -14.88 26.01
CA THR A 119 -36.59 -13.66 25.21
C THR A 119 -37.69 -13.73 24.16
N LEU A 120 -37.76 -14.81 23.38
CA LEU A 120 -38.62 -14.95 22.20
C LEU A 120 -39.75 -15.99 22.36
N GLY A 121 -39.79 -16.70 23.49
CA GLY A 121 -40.90 -17.62 23.79
C GLY A 121 -42.20 -16.87 24.04
N LYS A 122 -43.33 -17.60 24.01
CA LYS A 122 -44.68 -17.03 24.20
C LYS A 122 -44.83 -16.18 25.48
N ARG A 123 -44.20 -16.60 26.58
CA ARG A 123 -44.16 -15.88 27.87
C ARG A 123 -42.88 -15.07 28.09
N GLY A 124 -42.05 -14.92 27.06
CA GLY A 124 -40.78 -14.22 27.13
C GLY A 124 -40.92 -12.71 27.01
N LEU A 125 -39.80 -12.00 27.11
CA LEU A 125 -39.74 -10.53 27.06
C LEU A 125 -40.38 -9.93 25.81
N LEU A 126 -40.16 -10.54 24.64
CA LEU A 126 -40.69 -10.08 23.34
C LEU A 126 -41.91 -10.89 22.85
N GLY A 127 -42.27 -11.96 23.56
CA GLY A 127 -43.37 -12.86 23.18
C GLY A 127 -44.72 -12.17 23.02
N PRO A 128 -45.20 -11.39 24.01
CA PRO A 128 -46.48 -10.69 23.92
C PRO A 128 -46.55 -9.69 22.76
N LEU A 129 -45.44 -9.00 22.47
CA LEU A 129 -45.34 -8.06 21.34
C LEU A 129 -45.43 -8.79 19.99
N LEU A 130 -44.78 -9.95 19.87
CA LEU A 130 -44.84 -10.76 18.66
C LEU A 130 -46.23 -11.39 18.46
N GLU A 131 -46.91 -11.79 19.55
CA GLU A 131 -48.26 -12.35 19.50
C GLU A 131 -49.30 -11.30 19.06
N GLN A 132 -49.12 -10.02 19.42
CA GLN A 132 -49.95 -8.92 18.91
C GLN A 132 -49.84 -8.74 17.38
N VAL A 133 -48.69 -9.09 16.80
CA VAL A 133 -48.44 -9.06 15.35
C VAL A 133 -48.77 -10.42 14.69
N GLY A 134 -49.29 -11.38 15.46
CA GLY A 134 -49.67 -12.71 14.98
C GLY A 134 -48.49 -13.66 14.73
N ILE A 135 -47.28 -13.35 15.20
CA ILE A 135 -46.07 -14.14 14.96
C ILE A 135 -45.79 -15.03 16.19
N GLN A 136 -45.95 -16.35 16.06
CA GLN A 136 -45.53 -17.31 17.08
C GLN A 136 -44.22 -18.01 16.69
N VAL A 137 -43.17 -17.78 17.47
CA VAL A 137 -41.81 -18.27 17.15
C VAL A 137 -41.51 -19.62 17.82
N SER A 138 -41.85 -19.80 19.10
CA SER A 138 -41.55 -21.03 19.85
C SER A 138 -42.19 -22.28 19.23
N PHE A 139 -41.47 -23.41 19.24
CA PHE A 139 -41.91 -24.69 18.66
C PHE A 139 -42.16 -24.69 17.14
N THR A 140 -41.58 -23.73 16.40
CA THR A 140 -41.64 -23.65 14.94
C THR A 140 -40.27 -23.90 14.30
N THR A 141 -40.26 -24.12 12.99
CA THR A 141 -39.01 -24.16 12.21
C THR A 141 -38.24 -22.84 12.27
N ALA A 142 -38.91 -21.70 12.48
CA ALA A 142 -38.25 -20.41 12.67
C ALA A 142 -37.45 -20.38 13.99
N ALA A 143 -37.95 -20.99 15.06
CA ALA A 143 -37.19 -21.13 16.31
C ALA A 143 -35.90 -21.95 16.12
N VAL A 144 -35.94 -23.00 15.29
CA VAL A 144 -34.74 -23.77 14.94
C VAL A 144 -33.69 -22.89 14.26
N VAL A 145 -34.12 -22.11 13.25
CA VAL A 145 -33.23 -21.21 12.51
C VAL A 145 -32.64 -20.13 13.41
N ILE A 146 -33.45 -19.52 14.28
CA ILE A 146 -32.98 -18.50 15.23
C ILE A 146 -31.95 -19.07 16.21
N ALA A 147 -32.21 -20.25 16.79
CA ALA A 147 -31.25 -20.93 17.66
C ALA A 147 -29.94 -21.25 16.93
N GLN A 148 -30.03 -21.74 15.69
CA GLN A 148 -28.87 -22.03 14.86
C GLN A 148 -28.07 -20.76 14.53
N VAL A 149 -28.72 -19.66 14.16
CA VAL A 149 -28.06 -18.37 13.87
C VAL A 149 -27.35 -17.84 15.11
N PHE A 150 -28.01 -17.86 16.27
CA PHE A 150 -27.45 -17.35 17.52
C PHE A 150 -26.13 -18.03 17.89
N VAL A 151 -26.03 -19.33 17.65
CA VAL A 151 -24.85 -20.13 17.99
C VAL A 151 -23.82 -20.18 16.84
N SER A 152 -24.23 -20.09 15.58
CA SER A 152 -23.34 -20.22 14.43
C SER A 152 -22.76 -18.90 13.90
N MET A 153 -23.50 -17.80 14.00
CA MET A 153 -23.07 -16.47 13.53
C MET A 153 -21.72 -16.02 14.14
N PRO A 154 -21.41 -16.24 15.43
CA PRO A 154 -20.12 -15.84 16.01
C PRO A 154 -18.90 -16.42 15.28
N TYR A 155 -18.99 -17.65 14.76
CA TYR A 155 -17.88 -18.28 14.02
C TYR A 155 -17.58 -17.54 12.70
N LEU A 156 -18.63 -17.12 11.99
CA LEU A 156 -18.49 -16.28 10.79
C LEU A 156 -17.89 -14.92 11.18
N VAL A 157 -18.45 -14.28 12.20
CA VAL A 157 -18.06 -12.93 12.63
C VAL A 157 -16.59 -12.89 13.03
N VAL A 158 -16.15 -13.79 13.91
CA VAL A 158 -14.75 -13.84 14.37
C VAL A 158 -13.79 -14.11 13.22
N THR A 159 -14.14 -15.05 12.33
CA THR A 159 -13.29 -15.39 11.17
C THR A 159 -13.13 -14.21 10.22
N LEU A 160 -14.24 -13.54 9.89
CA LEU A 160 -14.24 -12.41 8.96
C LEU A 160 -13.61 -11.17 9.59
N GLU A 161 -13.92 -10.87 10.87
CA GLU A 161 -13.35 -9.74 11.59
C GLU A 161 -11.82 -9.86 11.69
N ALA A 162 -11.30 -11.04 12.04
CA ALA A 162 -9.86 -11.29 12.11
C ALA A 162 -9.17 -11.03 10.77
N ALA A 163 -9.78 -11.46 9.65
CA ALA A 163 -9.29 -11.16 8.31
C ALA A 163 -9.39 -9.67 7.96
N LEU A 164 -10.49 -9.00 8.33
CA LEU A 164 -10.68 -7.58 8.07
C LEU A 164 -9.73 -6.68 8.88
N ARG A 165 -9.28 -7.12 10.06
CA ARG A 165 -8.32 -6.41 10.91
C ARG A 165 -6.86 -6.61 10.49
N SER A 166 -6.52 -7.75 9.90
CA SER A 166 -5.14 -8.10 9.54
C SER A 166 -4.76 -7.76 8.09
N ARG A 167 -5.73 -7.32 7.28
CA ARG A 167 -5.52 -7.01 5.86
C ARG A 167 -4.81 -5.67 5.63
N ASP A 168 -4.21 -5.57 4.45
CA ASP A 168 -3.70 -4.31 3.91
C ASP A 168 -4.86 -3.39 3.48
N THR A 169 -4.91 -2.17 4.04
CA THR A 169 -5.91 -1.15 3.73
C THR A 169 -5.47 -0.21 2.60
N ARG A 170 -4.25 -0.35 2.06
CA ARG A 170 -3.75 0.46 0.94
C ARG A 170 -4.67 0.45 -0.28
N PRO A 171 -5.24 -0.69 -0.74
CA PRO A 171 -6.18 -0.69 -1.85
C PRO A 171 -7.41 0.19 -1.60
N GLU A 172 -7.91 0.24 -0.36
CA GLU A 172 -9.06 1.07 0.02
C GLU A 172 -8.69 2.56 0.01
N THR A 173 -7.49 2.90 0.47
CA THR A 173 -6.96 4.26 0.42
C THR A 173 -6.82 4.72 -1.03
N ILE A 174 -6.28 3.89 -1.92
CA ILE A 174 -6.16 4.19 -3.36
C ILE A 174 -7.54 4.33 -4.01
N ALA A 175 -8.48 3.45 -3.69
CA ALA A 175 -9.84 3.58 -4.23
C ALA A 175 -10.50 4.92 -3.81
N ARG A 176 -10.30 5.35 -2.55
CA ARG A 176 -10.78 6.65 -2.07
C ARG A 176 -10.12 7.82 -2.81
N THR A 177 -8.80 7.82 -3.04
CA THR A 177 -8.14 8.89 -3.81
C THR A 177 -8.62 8.98 -5.26
N LEU A 178 -9.12 7.87 -5.82
CA LEU A 178 -9.70 7.83 -7.16
C LEU A 178 -11.19 8.27 -7.21
N GLY A 179 -11.79 8.62 -6.06
CA GLY A 179 -13.17 9.08 -5.97
C GLY A 179 -14.20 8.01 -5.60
N ALA A 180 -13.77 6.82 -5.16
CA ALA A 180 -14.72 5.80 -4.73
C ALA A 180 -15.39 6.17 -3.41
N GLY A 181 -16.73 6.21 -3.41
CA GLY A 181 -17.52 6.34 -2.19
C GLY A 181 -17.48 5.08 -1.30
N PRO A 182 -17.93 5.17 -0.03
CA PRO A 182 -17.83 4.08 0.95
C PRO A 182 -18.43 2.76 0.47
N ALA A 183 -19.62 2.79 -0.14
CA ALA A 183 -20.28 1.60 -0.67
C ALA A 183 -19.50 0.96 -1.83
N THR A 184 -18.85 1.78 -2.67
CA THR A 184 -18.04 1.29 -3.80
C THR A 184 -16.75 0.65 -3.30
N VAL A 185 -16.09 1.25 -2.30
CA VAL A 185 -14.93 0.66 -1.64
C VAL A 185 -15.30 -0.69 -1.03
N LEU A 186 -16.40 -0.74 -0.27
CA LEU A 186 -16.88 -1.96 0.35
C LEU A 186 -17.15 -3.06 -0.70
N ALA A 187 -17.96 -2.77 -1.70
CA ALA A 187 -18.42 -3.76 -2.67
C ALA A 187 -17.35 -4.21 -3.67
N ARG A 188 -16.47 -3.29 -4.13
CA ARG A 188 -15.50 -3.59 -5.20
C ARG A 188 -14.09 -3.87 -4.72
N ILE A 189 -13.73 -3.45 -3.50
CA ILE A 189 -12.37 -3.60 -2.95
C ILE A 189 -12.40 -4.49 -1.72
N THR A 190 -13.13 -4.11 -0.68
CA THR A 190 -13.12 -4.78 0.63
C THR A 190 -13.66 -6.21 0.56
N LEU A 191 -14.89 -6.40 0.06
CA LEU A 191 -15.56 -7.71 0.05
C LEU A 191 -14.87 -8.74 -0.85
N PRO A 192 -14.42 -8.43 -2.08
CA PRO A 192 -13.67 -9.38 -2.90
C PRO A 192 -12.36 -9.84 -2.24
N LEU A 193 -11.65 -8.93 -1.57
CA LEU A 193 -10.42 -9.27 -0.83
C LEU A 193 -10.71 -10.10 0.42
N ALA A 194 -11.87 -9.88 1.05
CA ALA A 194 -12.33 -10.66 2.21
C ALA A 194 -13.07 -11.96 1.83
N ALA A 195 -13.35 -12.21 0.55
CA ALA A 195 -14.16 -13.34 0.08
C ALA A 195 -13.64 -14.71 0.55
N PRO A 196 -12.33 -15.00 0.57
CA PRO A 196 -11.83 -16.27 1.11
C PRO A 196 -12.13 -16.45 2.60
N ALA A 197 -12.06 -15.36 3.38
CA ALA A 197 -12.40 -15.38 4.81
C ALA A 197 -13.91 -15.52 5.03
N LEU A 198 -14.72 -14.84 4.22
CA LEU A 198 -16.17 -14.98 4.22
C LEU A 198 -16.58 -16.43 3.94
N ALA A 199 -16.00 -17.06 2.92
CA ALA A 199 -16.28 -18.45 2.57
C ALA A 199 -15.92 -19.42 3.71
N ARG A 200 -14.75 -19.24 4.33
CA ARG A 200 -14.31 -20.04 5.50
C ARG A 200 -15.25 -19.83 6.69
N GLY A 201 -15.57 -18.58 7.01
CA GLY A 201 -16.47 -18.25 8.12
C GLY A 201 -17.89 -18.79 7.91
N ALA A 202 -18.41 -18.72 6.68
CA ALA A 202 -19.72 -19.25 6.33
C ALA A 202 -19.77 -20.78 6.44
N ALA A 203 -18.70 -21.46 6.02
CA ALA A 203 -18.60 -22.90 6.17
C ALA A 203 -18.42 -23.35 7.64
N LEU A 204 -17.69 -22.59 8.46
CA LEU A 204 -17.62 -22.82 9.91
C LEU A 204 -18.98 -22.63 10.57
N ALA A 205 -19.73 -21.58 10.19
CA ALA A 205 -21.09 -21.36 10.66
C ALA A 205 -22.03 -22.51 10.23
N LEU A 206 -21.96 -22.93 8.97
CA LEU A 206 -22.74 -24.07 8.46
C LEU A 206 -22.42 -25.37 9.21
N GLY A 207 -21.13 -25.66 9.41
CA GLY A 207 -20.66 -26.81 10.19
C GLY A 207 -21.16 -26.77 11.64
N ARG A 208 -21.14 -25.58 12.26
CA ARG A 208 -21.69 -25.40 13.61
C ARG A 208 -23.21 -25.59 13.66
N SER A 209 -23.95 -25.11 12.67
CA SER A 209 -25.40 -25.29 12.56
C SER A 209 -25.78 -26.75 12.32
N LEU A 210 -25.00 -27.49 11.54
CA LEU A 210 -25.20 -28.94 11.32
C LEU A 210 -25.14 -29.73 12.62
N GLY A 211 -24.22 -29.39 13.53
CA GLY A 211 -24.07 -30.06 14.82
C GLY A 211 -24.96 -29.51 15.96
N GLU A 212 -25.80 -28.50 15.70
CA GLU A 212 -26.54 -27.84 16.77
C GLU A 212 -27.80 -28.61 17.19
N PHE A 213 -27.83 -29.03 18.46
CA PHE A 213 -28.97 -29.72 19.07
C PHE A 213 -29.43 -29.10 20.39
N GLY A 214 -28.54 -28.56 21.22
CA GLY A 214 -28.84 -28.18 22.60
C GLY A 214 -29.67 -26.89 22.72
N ALA A 215 -29.34 -25.85 21.95
CA ALA A 215 -30.16 -24.64 21.88
C ALA A 215 -31.49 -24.92 21.17
N THR A 216 -31.45 -25.75 20.13
CA THR A 216 -32.63 -26.15 19.35
C THR A 216 -33.64 -26.91 20.20
N ILE A 217 -33.24 -27.93 20.96
CA ILE A 217 -34.18 -28.70 21.79
C ILE A 217 -34.79 -27.85 22.90
N ALA A 218 -34.00 -26.98 23.54
CA ALA A 218 -34.46 -26.12 24.63
C ALA A 218 -35.42 -25.03 24.16
N PHE A 219 -35.25 -24.48 22.95
CA PHE A 219 -36.08 -23.38 22.43
C PHE A 219 -37.21 -23.84 21.49
N ALA A 220 -36.92 -24.78 20.58
CA ALA A 220 -37.83 -25.22 19.52
C ALA A 220 -38.49 -26.60 19.81
N GLY A 221 -38.03 -27.34 20.81
CA GLY A 221 -38.54 -28.69 21.10
C GLY A 221 -38.20 -29.73 20.02
N SER A 222 -38.91 -30.86 19.99
CA SER A 222 -38.52 -32.07 19.24
C SER A 222 -39.62 -32.68 18.34
N ARG A 223 -40.45 -31.84 17.71
CA ARG A 223 -41.57 -32.28 16.87
C ARG A 223 -41.08 -32.78 15.50
N ALA A 224 -41.42 -34.01 15.14
CA ALA A 224 -41.09 -34.59 13.83
C ALA A 224 -41.65 -33.73 12.69
N GLY A 225 -40.89 -33.55 11.62
CA GLY A 225 -41.28 -32.73 10.46
C GLY A 225 -41.23 -31.21 10.66
N VAL A 226 -41.21 -30.71 11.91
CA VAL A 226 -41.25 -29.27 12.21
C VAL A 226 -39.98 -28.76 12.89
N THR A 227 -39.52 -29.44 13.94
CA THR A 227 -38.35 -29.01 14.75
C THR A 227 -37.31 -30.09 15.02
N ARG A 228 -37.59 -31.36 14.72
CA ARG A 228 -36.66 -32.48 14.89
C ARG A 228 -35.60 -32.53 13.79
N THR A 229 -34.44 -31.93 14.04
CA THR A 229 -33.25 -31.97 13.16
C THR A 229 -32.49 -33.30 13.31
N VAL A 230 -31.55 -33.58 12.41
CA VAL A 230 -30.73 -34.81 12.38
C VAL A 230 -29.95 -35.00 13.69
N PRO A 231 -29.25 -34.01 14.27
CA PRO A 231 -28.59 -34.20 15.56
C PRO A 231 -29.55 -34.62 16.68
N LEU A 232 -30.75 -34.02 16.70
CA LEU A 232 -31.77 -34.33 17.69
C LEU A 232 -32.37 -35.72 17.45
N ALA A 233 -32.54 -36.12 16.18
CA ALA A 233 -32.94 -37.48 15.82
C ALA A 233 -31.87 -38.50 16.23
N VAL A 234 -30.58 -38.26 15.98
CA VAL A 234 -29.48 -39.14 16.43
C VAL A 234 -29.51 -39.34 17.94
N TYR A 235 -29.76 -38.27 18.71
CA TYR A 235 -29.86 -38.36 20.17
C TYR A 235 -31.05 -39.20 20.63
N LEU A 236 -32.25 -38.93 20.11
CA LEU A 236 -33.48 -39.64 20.50
C LEU A 236 -33.48 -41.10 20.04
N GLU A 237 -33.00 -41.36 18.82
CA GLU A 237 -32.91 -42.72 18.27
C GLU A 237 -31.81 -43.53 18.94
N ARG A 238 -30.78 -42.92 19.53
CA ARG A 238 -29.77 -43.67 20.28
C ARG A 238 -30.40 -44.48 21.42
N GLU A 239 -31.48 -43.98 22.01
CA GLU A 239 -32.20 -44.64 23.10
C GLU A 239 -33.15 -45.75 22.60
N HIS A 240 -33.58 -45.70 21.33
CA HIS A 240 -34.63 -46.58 20.78
C HIS A 240 -34.13 -47.52 19.66
N ASP A 241 -33.37 -47.00 18.69
CA ASP A 241 -32.83 -47.71 17.52
C ASP A 241 -31.38 -47.27 17.22
N THR A 242 -30.43 -47.99 17.82
CA THR A 242 -28.99 -47.72 17.66
C THR A 242 -28.51 -47.80 16.19
N PRO A 243 -28.89 -48.79 15.37
CA PRO A 243 -28.58 -48.82 13.93
C PRO A 243 -28.98 -47.55 13.16
N THR A 244 -30.20 -47.05 13.35
CA THR A 244 -30.67 -45.82 12.68
C THR A 244 -29.91 -44.59 13.17
N ALA A 245 -29.64 -44.49 14.49
CA ALA A 245 -28.83 -43.42 15.06
C ALA A 245 -27.41 -43.38 14.47
N LEU A 246 -26.75 -44.53 14.31
CA LEU A 246 -25.42 -44.65 13.69
C LEU A 246 -25.45 -44.25 12.21
N ALA A 247 -26.49 -44.65 11.46
CA ALA A 247 -26.64 -44.27 10.05
C ALA A 247 -26.77 -42.75 9.87
N LEU A 248 -27.62 -42.10 10.68
CA LEU A 248 -27.78 -40.64 10.68
C LEU A 248 -26.49 -39.92 11.12
N ALA A 249 -25.77 -40.45 12.11
CA ALA A 249 -24.49 -39.89 12.56
C ALA A 249 -23.43 -39.90 11.45
N VAL A 250 -23.32 -40.99 10.67
CA VAL A 250 -22.41 -41.07 9.53
C VAL A 250 -22.73 -40.03 8.46
N VAL A 251 -24.01 -39.82 8.14
CA VAL A 251 -24.41 -38.80 7.17
C VAL A 251 -24.04 -37.40 7.66
N LEU A 252 -24.27 -37.09 8.94
CA LEU A 252 -23.90 -35.81 9.53
C LEU A 252 -22.39 -35.57 9.50
N ILE A 253 -21.60 -36.60 9.81
CA ILE A 253 -20.13 -36.56 9.75
C ILE A 253 -19.66 -36.35 8.31
N ALA A 254 -20.20 -37.10 7.35
CA ALA A 254 -19.86 -36.95 5.94
C ALA A 254 -20.19 -35.54 5.41
N ALA A 255 -21.36 -35.00 5.80
CA ALA A 255 -21.74 -33.63 5.48
C ALA A 255 -20.78 -32.60 6.09
N SER A 256 -20.39 -32.80 7.36
CA SER A 256 -19.44 -31.93 8.05
C SER A 256 -18.05 -31.95 7.40
N PHE A 257 -17.55 -33.14 7.01
CA PHE A 257 -16.30 -33.28 6.25
C PHE A 257 -16.37 -32.60 4.89
N LEU A 258 -17.50 -32.70 4.18
CA LEU A 258 -17.67 -32.06 2.88
C LEU A 258 -17.67 -30.53 3.00
N VAL A 259 -18.37 -29.99 4.00
CA VAL A 259 -18.42 -28.54 4.27
C VAL A 259 -17.04 -28.01 4.66
N VAL A 260 -16.35 -28.66 5.60
CA VAL A 260 -15.01 -28.24 6.03
C VAL A 260 -13.98 -28.44 4.92
N GLY A 261 -14.01 -29.57 4.22
CA GLY A 261 -13.11 -29.88 3.10
C GLY A 261 -13.22 -28.88 1.96
N ALA A 262 -14.44 -28.42 1.65
CA ALA A 262 -14.67 -27.39 0.62
C ALA A 262 -13.98 -26.05 0.93
N THR A 263 -13.67 -25.75 2.20
CA THR A 263 -12.96 -24.50 2.57
C THR A 263 -11.46 -24.52 2.32
N GLY A 264 -10.86 -25.71 2.23
CA GLY A 264 -9.42 -25.89 2.03
C GLY A 264 -9.01 -25.90 0.55
N VAL A 265 -9.97 -26.04 -0.37
CA VAL A 265 -9.71 -26.14 -1.81
C VAL A 265 -9.50 -24.76 -2.42
N ARG A 266 -8.44 -24.60 -3.21
CA ARG A 266 -8.17 -23.41 -4.04
C ARG A 266 -9.09 -23.40 -5.27
N TRP A 267 -10.32 -22.90 -5.06
CA TRP A 267 -11.37 -22.83 -6.09
C TRP A 267 -10.97 -22.02 -7.32
N ASP A 268 -10.09 -21.02 -7.16
CA ASP A 268 -9.51 -20.19 -8.21
C ASP A 268 -8.76 -21.02 -9.28
N LEU A 269 -7.99 -22.02 -8.86
CA LEU A 269 -7.26 -22.91 -9.76
C LEU A 269 -8.19 -23.90 -10.46
N LEU A 270 -9.22 -24.37 -9.76
CA LEU A 270 -10.17 -25.36 -10.27
C LEU A 270 -11.09 -24.75 -11.33
N VAL A 271 -11.56 -23.51 -11.10
CA VAL A 271 -12.35 -22.74 -12.07
C VAL A 271 -11.51 -22.33 -13.28
N ARG A 272 -10.23 -21.98 -13.12
CA ARG A 272 -9.32 -21.72 -14.25
C ARG A 272 -9.12 -22.97 -15.12
N ARG A 273 -9.01 -24.16 -14.53
CA ARG A 273 -8.92 -25.44 -15.27
C ARG A 273 -10.20 -25.80 -16.01
N LEU A 274 -11.37 -25.52 -15.42
CA LEU A 274 -12.67 -25.76 -16.06
C LEU A 274 -12.98 -24.74 -17.18
N ARG A 275 -12.46 -23.51 -17.08
CA ARG A 275 -12.62 -22.48 -18.11
C ARG A 275 -11.55 -22.49 -19.20
N ALA A 276 -10.45 -23.23 -19.00
CA ALA A 276 -9.47 -23.50 -20.04
C ALA A 276 -10.11 -24.41 -21.09
N ARG A 277 -10.88 -23.83 -22.02
CA ARG A 277 -11.18 -24.48 -23.29
C ARG A 277 -9.85 -24.73 -24.03
N PRO A 278 -9.65 -25.90 -24.65
CA PRO A 278 -8.51 -26.12 -25.51
C PRO A 278 -8.72 -25.33 -26.80
N SER A 279 -8.29 -24.06 -26.83
CA SER A 279 -8.09 -23.35 -28.10
C SER A 279 -6.80 -23.89 -28.70
N GLY A 280 -6.96 -24.67 -29.77
CA GLY A 280 -5.87 -25.27 -30.53
C GLY A 280 -4.83 -24.24 -30.93
N SER A 281 -3.58 -24.62 -30.67
CA SER A 281 -2.36 -23.98 -31.13
C SER A 281 -2.26 -24.09 -32.66
N THR A 282 -2.15 -22.95 -33.34
CA THR A 282 -1.37 -22.83 -34.58
C THR A 282 -0.45 -21.62 -34.45
N ALA A 283 0.83 -21.90 -34.15
CA ALA A 283 1.91 -20.96 -34.37
C ALA A 283 2.18 -20.83 -35.87
N PRO A 284 2.68 -19.66 -36.33
CA PRO A 284 3.67 -19.65 -37.39
C PRO A 284 4.99 -19.05 -36.89
N GLY A 285 6.09 -19.66 -37.31
CA GLY A 285 7.47 -19.24 -37.04
C GLY A 285 7.91 -18.02 -37.86
N PRO A 286 9.20 -17.62 -37.71
CA PRO A 286 9.70 -16.33 -38.17
C PRO A 286 10.23 -16.39 -39.61
N ALA A 287 9.80 -15.47 -40.47
CA ALA A 287 10.49 -15.16 -41.71
C ALA A 287 10.06 -13.81 -42.30
N GLY A 288 11.03 -13.08 -42.84
CA GLY A 288 10.84 -12.34 -44.09
C GLY A 288 10.60 -10.84 -44.01
N SER A 289 11.68 -10.09 -44.13
CA SER A 289 11.70 -8.75 -44.73
C SER A 289 10.95 -8.72 -46.07
N SER A 290 10.09 -7.73 -46.27
CA SER A 290 10.00 -6.98 -47.53
C SER A 290 8.99 -5.83 -47.41
N ALA A 291 9.44 -4.66 -47.85
CA ALA A 291 8.65 -3.47 -48.04
C ALA A 291 7.64 -3.68 -49.17
N HIS A 292 6.38 -3.34 -48.95
CA HIS A 292 5.45 -2.98 -50.03
C HIS A 292 4.48 -1.90 -49.56
N THR A 293 4.67 -0.73 -50.14
CA THR A 293 3.71 0.36 -50.33
C THR A 293 2.46 -0.15 -51.03
N VAL A 294 1.28 0.04 -50.42
CA VAL A 294 -0.01 0.07 -51.13
C VAL A 294 -0.90 1.15 -50.52
N SER A 295 -1.48 1.94 -51.42
CA SER A 295 -2.33 3.11 -51.24
C SER A 295 -3.58 2.89 -50.37
N ALA A 296 -4.03 4.01 -49.79
CA ALA A 296 -5.33 4.21 -49.20
C ALA A 296 -6.47 4.16 -50.24
N PRO A 297 -7.70 3.81 -49.81
CA PRO A 297 -8.92 4.42 -50.31
C PRO A 297 -9.48 5.42 -49.30
N ASP A 298 -9.84 6.58 -49.82
CA ASP A 298 -10.67 7.60 -49.17
C ASP A 298 -12.07 7.04 -48.82
N ASP A 299 -12.52 7.33 -47.60
CA ASP A 299 -13.94 7.55 -47.26
C ASP A 299 -14.00 8.28 -45.90
N ASP A 300 -14.08 9.61 -45.98
CA ASP A 300 -14.59 10.50 -44.92
C ASP A 300 -16.14 10.56 -45.05
N PRO A 301 -16.95 10.89 -44.01
CA PRO A 301 -16.70 12.03 -43.12
C PRO A 301 -17.13 11.83 -41.65
N ALA A 302 -16.27 12.23 -40.71
CA ALA A 302 -16.72 12.68 -39.39
C ALA A 302 -15.82 13.83 -38.90
N GLY A 303 -16.38 15.05 -38.98
CA GLY A 303 -15.68 16.32 -38.90
C GLY A 303 -14.69 16.51 -37.74
N PRO A 304 -13.61 17.29 -37.94
CA PRO A 304 -12.75 17.72 -36.86
C PRO A 304 -13.54 18.53 -35.84
N LEU A 305 -13.39 18.21 -34.55
CA LEU A 305 -13.79 19.09 -33.47
C LEU A 305 -13.22 20.49 -33.72
N PRO A 306 -14.02 21.57 -33.60
CA PRO A 306 -13.53 22.92 -33.84
C PRO A 306 -12.44 23.27 -32.81
N PRO A 307 -11.33 23.90 -33.23
CA PRO A 307 -10.39 24.48 -32.27
C PRO A 307 -11.09 25.66 -31.59
N LEU A 308 -11.25 25.58 -30.28
CA LEU A 308 -11.71 26.71 -29.47
C LEU A 308 -10.64 27.82 -29.52
N PRO A 309 -10.98 29.05 -29.92
CA PRO A 309 -10.08 30.18 -29.82
C PRO A 309 -10.16 30.77 -28.40
N GLY A 310 -9.01 30.84 -27.73
CA GLY A 310 -8.85 31.50 -26.42
C GLY A 310 -7.62 30.95 -25.70
N ALA A 311 -6.83 31.83 -25.09
CA ALA A 311 -5.58 31.54 -24.35
C ALA A 311 -5.63 30.24 -23.52
N PRO A 312 -4.48 29.54 -23.31
CA PRO A 312 -4.47 28.23 -22.66
C PRO A 312 -5.13 28.32 -21.29
N SER A 313 -6.35 27.80 -21.16
CA SER A 313 -6.99 27.62 -19.87
C SER A 313 -6.22 26.51 -19.17
N THR A 314 -5.19 26.88 -18.41
CA THR A 314 -4.36 25.93 -17.66
C THR A 314 -5.26 25.10 -16.77
N ARG A 315 -5.26 23.78 -16.98
CA ARG A 315 -6.02 22.84 -16.15
C ARG A 315 -5.53 22.84 -14.70
N GLY A 316 -4.24 23.09 -14.53
CA GLY A 316 -3.58 23.10 -13.24
C GLY A 316 -4.15 24.13 -12.28
N ARG A 317 -4.19 23.76 -11.01
CA ARG A 317 -4.52 24.67 -9.92
C ARG A 317 -3.25 25.01 -9.16
N ALA A 318 -3.12 26.26 -8.73
CA ALA A 318 -2.09 26.61 -7.76
C ALA A 318 -2.35 25.86 -6.45
N VAL A 319 -1.30 25.46 -5.75
CA VAL A 319 -1.39 24.75 -4.47
C VAL A 319 -0.73 25.62 -3.41
N HIS A 320 -1.44 25.89 -2.32
CA HIS A 320 -0.86 26.48 -1.11
C HIS A 320 -1.14 25.56 0.07
N LEU A 321 -0.07 25.16 0.75
CA LEU A 321 -0.08 24.23 1.87
C LEU A 321 0.56 24.92 3.06
N CYS A 322 -0.22 25.22 4.08
CA CYS A 322 0.29 25.81 5.31
C CYS A 322 -0.29 25.05 6.50
N PHE A 323 0.48 24.19 7.18
CA PHE A 323 -0.06 23.39 8.28
C PHE A 323 0.98 22.96 9.31
N THR A 324 0.50 22.54 10.48
CA THR A 324 1.28 21.99 11.59
C THR A 324 0.68 20.67 12.10
N ALA A 325 1.28 19.54 11.75
CA ALA A 325 0.89 18.22 12.23
C ALA A 325 1.68 17.84 13.49
N SER A 326 1.21 18.25 14.67
CA SER A 326 1.88 18.05 15.97
C SER A 326 2.18 16.57 16.28
N GLY A 327 1.27 15.65 15.94
CA GLY A 327 1.45 14.21 16.13
C GLY A 327 2.53 13.58 15.24
N ARG A 328 3.09 14.33 14.27
CA ARG A 328 4.13 13.88 13.34
C ARG A 328 5.33 14.84 13.27
N ASP A 329 5.32 15.91 14.07
CA ASP A 329 6.29 17.02 14.06
C ASP A 329 6.58 17.61 12.67
N VAL A 330 5.55 17.82 11.85
CA VAL A 330 5.67 18.43 10.52
C VAL A 330 5.01 19.80 10.51
N ALA A 331 5.73 20.84 10.08
CA ALA A 331 5.22 22.19 9.87
C ALA A 331 5.78 22.75 8.56
N VAL A 332 4.89 23.06 7.63
CA VAL A 332 5.25 23.29 6.24
C VAL A 332 4.41 24.46 5.70
N ASP A 333 5.08 25.41 5.06
CA ASP A 333 4.48 26.41 4.15
C ASP A 333 5.09 26.22 2.76
N LEU A 334 4.29 25.74 1.80
CA LEU A 334 4.71 25.48 0.43
C LEU A 334 3.70 26.03 -0.57
N ARG A 335 4.21 26.62 -1.64
CA ARG A 335 3.43 27.16 -2.76
C ARG A 335 3.89 26.53 -4.06
N ILE A 336 2.94 26.05 -4.85
CA ILE A 336 3.16 25.52 -6.19
C ILE A 336 2.28 26.34 -7.14
N PRO A 337 2.85 27.19 -8.00
CA PRO A 337 2.06 27.90 -9.00
C PRO A 337 1.32 26.95 -9.94
N ALA A 338 0.20 27.40 -10.51
CA ALA A 338 -0.58 26.60 -11.45
C ALA A 338 0.28 26.19 -12.66
N GLY A 339 0.23 24.91 -13.04
CA GLY A 339 0.97 24.36 -14.17
C GLY A 339 2.48 24.23 -13.96
N ARG A 340 3.00 24.52 -12.77
CA ARG A 340 4.40 24.31 -12.42
C ARG A 340 4.63 22.99 -11.68
N THR A 341 5.86 22.52 -11.73
CA THR A 341 6.32 21.33 -11.01
C THR A 341 7.23 21.73 -9.85
N LEU A 342 6.82 21.40 -8.61
CA LEU A 342 7.67 21.50 -7.43
C LEU A 342 8.26 20.12 -7.10
N ALA A 343 9.58 20.02 -7.00
CA ALA A 343 10.23 18.85 -6.42
C ALA A 343 10.40 19.02 -4.91
N LEU A 344 9.82 18.09 -4.13
CA LEU A 344 9.98 18.02 -2.68
C LEU A 344 10.99 16.93 -2.33
N ILE A 345 12.19 17.35 -1.96
CA ILE A 345 13.31 16.46 -1.65
C ILE A 345 13.63 16.49 -0.16
N GLY A 346 14.32 15.48 0.36
CA GLY A 346 14.74 15.46 1.76
C GLY A 346 15.06 14.06 2.29
N PRO A 347 15.64 13.96 3.50
CA PRO A 347 15.96 12.66 4.12
C PRO A 347 14.74 11.76 4.33
N ASN A 348 14.98 10.46 4.51
CA ASN A 348 13.93 9.54 4.94
C ASN A 348 13.39 9.95 6.31
N GLY A 349 12.06 9.92 6.47
CA GLY A 349 11.41 10.37 7.70
C GLY A 349 11.27 11.91 7.84
N SER A 350 11.65 12.71 6.85
CA SER A 350 11.54 14.18 6.96
C SER A 350 10.12 14.74 6.88
N GLY A 351 9.12 13.91 6.54
CA GLY A 351 7.70 14.31 6.46
C GLY A 351 7.11 14.41 5.05
N LYS A 352 7.85 14.06 4.00
CA LYS A 352 7.41 14.18 2.59
C LYS A 352 6.09 13.47 2.29
N SER A 353 5.96 12.19 2.69
CA SER A 353 4.71 11.45 2.50
C SER A 353 3.55 11.99 3.34
N THR A 354 3.83 12.69 4.47
CA THR A 354 2.79 13.41 5.22
C THR A 354 2.27 14.59 4.41
N VAL A 355 3.15 15.37 3.76
CA VAL A 355 2.77 16.45 2.84
C VAL A 355 1.91 15.91 1.68
N CYS A 356 2.34 14.81 1.05
CA CYS A 356 1.56 14.16 -0.02
C CYS A 356 0.16 13.74 0.44
N ALA A 357 0.05 13.15 1.64
CA ALA A 357 -1.22 12.70 2.20
C ALA A 357 -2.15 13.86 2.58
N VAL A 358 -1.60 14.97 3.09
CA VAL A 358 -2.36 16.19 3.40
C VAL A 358 -2.91 16.83 2.12
N ILE A 359 -2.10 16.98 1.06
CA ILE A 359 -2.57 17.50 -0.24
C ILE A 359 -3.70 16.62 -0.80
N ALA A 360 -3.52 15.30 -0.75
CA ALA A 360 -4.47 14.33 -1.28
C ALA A 360 -5.78 14.24 -0.46
N GLY A 361 -5.85 14.80 0.75
CA GLY A 361 -7.01 14.69 1.64
C GLY A 361 -7.14 13.33 2.32
N LEU A 362 -6.00 12.67 2.55
CA LEU A 362 -5.89 11.46 3.35
C LEU A 362 -5.55 11.75 4.82
N LEU A 363 -4.96 12.92 5.08
CA LEU A 363 -4.69 13.48 6.39
C LEU A 363 -5.20 14.92 6.42
N ASP A 364 -5.62 15.36 7.61
CA ASP A 364 -6.06 16.72 7.89
C ASP A 364 -4.88 17.68 8.15
N ALA A 365 -5.06 18.93 7.76
CA ALA A 365 -4.11 20.01 7.98
C ALA A 365 -4.33 20.69 9.34
N VAL A 366 -3.99 20.00 10.44
CA VAL A 366 -4.19 20.52 11.80
C VAL A 366 -3.50 21.89 11.98
N GLY A 367 -4.24 22.87 12.50
CA GLY A 367 -3.73 24.22 12.76
C GLY A 367 -3.33 25.01 11.50
N GLY A 368 -3.83 24.61 10.34
CA GLY A 368 -3.46 25.17 9.05
C GLY A 368 -4.58 25.20 8.03
N GLU A 369 -4.20 25.43 6.78
CA GLU A 369 -5.09 25.40 5.62
C GLU A 369 -4.40 24.83 4.37
N VAL A 370 -5.21 24.23 3.50
CA VAL A 370 -4.80 23.78 2.17
C VAL A 370 -5.72 24.42 1.13
N ARG A 371 -5.13 25.11 0.15
CA ARG A 371 -5.85 25.73 -0.97
C ARG A 371 -5.45 25.11 -2.32
N LEU A 372 -6.46 24.90 -3.16
CA LEU A 372 -6.32 24.52 -4.57
C LEU A 372 -6.95 25.62 -5.44
N GLY A 373 -6.12 26.49 -6.01
CA GLY A 373 -6.55 27.78 -6.53
C GLY A 373 -7.20 28.60 -5.42
N GLU A 374 -8.38 29.17 -5.69
CA GLU A 374 -9.15 29.93 -4.72
C GLU A 374 -9.90 29.06 -3.69
N ARG A 375 -10.00 27.75 -3.94
CA ARG A 375 -10.80 26.85 -3.10
C ARG A 375 -9.99 26.33 -1.91
N VAL A 376 -10.43 26.64 -0.69
CA VAL A 376 -9.96 25.98 0.53
C VAL A 376 -10.52 24.55 0.56
N VAL A 377 -9.65 23.55 0.64
CA VAL A 377 -10.02 22.12 0.71
C VAL A 377 -9.77 21.51 2.09
N ASP A 378 -9.07 22.21 2.95
CA ASP A 378 -8.79 21.84 4.33
C ASP A 378 -8.53 23.12 5.13
N GLY A 379 -9.12 23.24 6.32
CA GLY A 379 -8.99 24.41 7.18
C GLY A 379 -10.21 24.61 8.09
N PRO A 380 -10.34 25.78 8.75
CA PRO A 380 -11.41 26.03 9.72
C PRO A 380 -12.83 25.89 9.16
N ALA A 381 -13.00 26.17 7.87
CA ALA A 381 -14.30 26.09 7.19
C ALA A 381 -14.73 24.63 6.87
N GLY A 382 -13.82 23.66 6.95
CA GLY A 382 -14.13 22.25 6.72
C GLY A 382 -13.03 21.48 6.01
N PHE A 383 -13.27 20.19 5.87
CA PHE A 383 -12.34 19.22 5.29
C PHE A 383 -12.96 18.52 4.08
N VAL A 384 -12.32 18.63 2.92
CA VAL A 384 -12.69 17.88 1.71
C VAL A 384 -11.85 16.60 1.66
N PRO A 385 -12.47 15.40 1.67
CA PRO A 385 -11.73 14.15 1.66
C PRO A 385 -11.11 13.83 0.29
N ALA A 386 -10.18 12.88 0.30
CA ALA A 386 -9.58 12.33 -0.92
C ALA A 386 -10.63 11.86 -1.95
N GLY A 387 -10.32 12.02 -3.23
CA GLY A 387 -11.20 11.65 -4.35
C GLY A 387 -12.26 12.69 -4.71
N GLN A 388 -12.56 13.61 -3.79
CA GLN A 388 -13.38 14.81 -4.03
C GLN A 388 -12.51 16.07 -4.28
N ARG A 389 -11.19 15.93 -4.12
CA ARG A 389 -10.19 16.89 -4.58
C ARG A 389 -9.86 16.60 -6.04
N GLU A 390 -9.56 17.62 -6.84
CA GLU A 390 -9.03 17.47 -8.22
C GLU A 390 -7.53 17.03 -8.20
N VAL A 391 -7.17 16.19 -7.23
CA VAL A 391 -5.81 15.74 -6.93
C VAL A 391 -5.75 14.23 -7.19
N ALA A 392 -4.74 13.78 -7.94
CA ALA A 392 -4.38 12.37 -8.03
C ALA A 392 -3.07 12.11 -7.30
N LEU A 393 -3.04 11.08 -6.46
CA LEU A 393 -1.85 10.66 -5.73
C LEU A 393 -1.35 9.32 -6.30
N LEU A 394 -0.11 9.31 -6.78
CA LEU A 394 0.67 8.12 -7.00
C LEU A 394 1.59 7.92 -5.80
N ALA A 395 1.25 6.97 -4.93
CA ALA A 395 2.07 6.64 -3.77
C ALA A 395 3.29 5.78 -4.16
N GLN A 396 4.32 5.76 -3.30
CA GLN A 396 5.55 4.98 -3.47
C GLN A 396 5.30 3.49 -3.80
N ALA A 397 4.27 2.90 -3.17
CA ALA A 397 3.77 1.59 -3.57
C ALA A 397 2.61 1.78 -4.58
N PRO A 398 2.76 1.34 -5.84
CA PRO A 398 1.79 1.67 -6.90
C PRO A 398 0.39 1.07 -6.69
N GLY A 399 0.28 0.01 -5.88
CA GLY A 399 -0.99 -0.50 -5.35
C GLY A 399 -2.06 -0.74 -6.42
N VAL A 400 -1.80 -1.68 -7.32
CA VAL A 400 -2.76 -2.15 -8.34
C VAL A 400 -3.77 -3.10 -7.67
N PHE A 401 -5.05 -3.01 -8.05
CA PHE A 401 -6.09 -3.92 -7.56
C PHE A 401 -5.88 -5.30 -8.17
N ALA A 402 -5.32 -6.22 -7.38
CA ALA A 402 -4.85 -7.54 -7.80
C ALA A 402 -5.93 -8.38 -8.50
N HIS A 403 -7.17 -8.33 -8.00
CA HIS A 403 -8.30 -9.13 -8.49
C HIS A 403 -8.93 -8.60 -9.79
N MET A 404 -8.63 -7.36 -10.18
CA MET A 404 -9.14 -6.69 -11.37
C MET A 404 -8.16 -6.80 -12.56
N SER A 405 -8.66 -6.64 -13.79
CA SER A 405 -7.79 -6.46 -14.95
C SER A 405 -7.09 -5.11 -14.92
N VAL A 406 -6.00 -4.95 -15.65
CA VAL A 406 -5.30 -3.67 -15.81
C VAL A 406 -6.20 -2.60 -16.41
N LEU A 407 -7.01 -2.95 -17.40
CA LEU A 407 -7.98 -2.03 -18.01
C LEU A 407 -9.00 -1.53 -16.97
N ASP A 408 -9.57 -2.44 -16.19
CA ASP A 408 -10.57 -2.08 -15.17
C ASP A 408 -9.93 -1.33 -13.99
N ASN A 409 -8.64 -1.57 -13.69
CA ASN A 409 -7.86 -0.79 -12.73
C ASN A 409 -7.78 0.69 -13.14
N VAL A 410 -7.40 0.96 -14.38
CA VAL A 410 -7.23 2.33 -14.91
C VAL A 410 -8.60 3.00 -15.10
N ALA A 411 -9.60 2.25 -15.56
CA ALA A 411 -10.97 2.74 -15.71
C ALA A 411 -11.70 2.99 -14.36
N PHE A 412 -11.16 2.50 -13.24
CA PHE A 412 -11.81 2.57 -11.93
C PHE A 412 -12.13 4.00 -11.49
N GLY A 413 -11.18 4.92 -11.58
CA GLY A 413 -11.36 6.32 -11.20
C GLY A 413 -12.43 7.04 -12.03
N PRO A 414 -12.33 7.04 -13.37
CA PRO A 414 -13.39 7.58 -14.25
C PRO A 414 -14.77 7.02 -13.95
N ARG A 415 -14.89 5.70 -13.67
CA ARG A 415 -16.17 5.08 -13.29
C ARG A 415 -16.72 5.62 -11.98
N CYS A 416 -15.86 5.89 -11.00
CA CYS A 416 -16.27 6.47 -9.72
C CYS A 416 -16.73 7.93 -9.87
N ARG A 417 -16.26 8.63 -10.90
CA ARG A 417 -16.67 10.01 -11.23
C ARG A 417 -17.79 10.11 -12.26
N GLY A 418 -18.55 9.04 -12.46
CA GLY A 418 -19.77 9.04 -13.28
C GLY A 418 -19.58 8.71 -14.76
N ALA A 419 -18.36 8.49 -15.25
CA ALA A 419 -18.15 8.11 -16.66
C ALA A 419 -18.79 6.75 -16.98
N SER A 420 -19.41 6.62 -18.15
CA SER A 420 -19.97 5.34 -18.61
C SER A 420 -18.90 4.25 -18.70
N ARG A 421 -19.28 2.97 -18.70
CA ARG A 421 -18.32 1.86 -18.82
C ARG A 421 -17.51 1.93 -20.11
N ALA A 422 -18.13 2.33 -21.22
CA ALA A 422 -17.46 2.48 -22.50
C ALA A 422 -16.47 3.66 -22.46
N ALA A 423 -16.91 4.85 -22.05
CA ALA A 423 -16.07 6.04 -21.98
C ALA A 423 -14.87 5.85 -21.02
N ALA A 424 -15.10 5.26 -19.85
CA ALA A 424 -14.04 4.98 -18.88
C ALA A 424 -12.98 4.03 -19.44
N ARG A 425 -13.39 3.01 -20.21
CA ARG A 425 -12.45 2.07 -20.85
C ARG A 425 -11.72 2.68 -22.03
N GLN A 426 -12.36 3.56 -22.79
CA GLN A 426 -11.70 4.30 -23.87
C GLN A 426 -10.59 5.20 -23.31
N LEU A 427 -10.89 5.98 -22.27
CA LEU A 427 -9.90 6.79 -21.54
C LEU A 427 -8.79 5.91 -20.98
N ALA A 428 -9.13 4.78 -20.36
CA ALA A 428 -8.15 3.88 -19.79
C ALA A 428 -7.20 3.28 -20.84
N ARG A 429 -7.69 2.94 -22.04
CA ARG A 429 -6.83 2.47 -23.13
C ARG A 429 -5.88 3.56 -23.62
N ALA A 430 -6.36 4.80 -23.75
CA ALA A 430 -5.52 5.92 -24.16
C ALA A 430 -4.39 6.17 -23.14
N GLU A 431 -4.71 6.17 -21.85
CA GLU A 431 -3.71 6.36 -20.79
C GLU A 431 -2.74 5.16 -20.67
N LEU A 432 -3.23 3.93 -20.86
CA LEU A 432 -2.35 2.76 -20.94
C LEU A 432 -1.40 2.81 -22.14
N ALA A 433 -1.85 3.32 -23.28
CA ALA A 433 -0.98 3.54 -24.44
C ALA A 433 0.09 4.61 -24.14
N ALA A 434 -0.30 5.71 -23.50
CA ALA A 434 0.60 6.80 -23.15
C ALA A 434 1.76 6.38 -22.22
N VAL A 435 1.53 5.41 -21.32
CA VAL A 435 2.57 4.84 -20.43
C VAL A 435 3.26 3.60 -21.01
N GLY A 436 3.01 3.24 -22.27
CA GLY A 436 3.59 2.05 -22.89
C GLY A 436 3.10 0.71 -22.29
N ALA A 437 1.89 0.67 -21.73
CA ALA A 437 1.30 -0.49 -21.04
C ALA A 437 0.02 -1.04 -21.73
N ALA A 438 -0.27 -0.65 -22.97
CA ALA A 438 -1.47 -1.09 -23.70
C ALA A 438 -1.58 -2.63 -23.79
N HIS A 439 -0.46 -3.33 -24.01
CA HIS A 439 -0.39 -4.80 -24.09
C HIS A 439 -0.74 -5.53 -22.78
N LEU A 440 -0.81 -4.81 -21.65
CA LEU A 440 -1.14 -5.37 -20.34
C LEU A 440 -2.63 -5.32 -20.02
N ALA A 441 -3.46 -4.67 -20.83
CA ALA A 441 -4.84 -4.32 -20.52
C ALA A 441 -5.71 -5.47 -19.97
N GLU A 442 -5.56 -6.68 -20.52
CA GLU A 442 -6.36 -7.86 -20.13
C GLU A 442 -5.73 -8.67 -18.97
N ARG A 443 -4.47 -8.41 -18.60
CA ARG A 443 -3.82 -9.10 -17.48
C ARG A 443 -4.43 -8.71 -16.15
N ARG A 444 -4.34 -9.59 -15.16
CA ARG A 444 -4.77 -9.29 -13.79
C ARG A 444 -3.69 -8.50 -13.05
N GLY A 445 -4.09 -7.68 -12.08
CA GLY A 445 -3.13 -6.91 -11.27
C GLY A 445 -2.09 -7.76 -10.53
N GLU A 446 -2.44 -8.99 -10.17
CA GLU A 446 -1.53 -9.96 -9.52
C GLU A 446 -0.42 -10.50 -10.45
N GLU A 447 -0.56 -10.32 -11.76
CA GLU A 447 0.35 -10.87 -12.79
C GLU A 447 1.44 -9.85 -13.23
N LEU A 448 1.46 -8.66 -12.62
CA LEU A 448 2.34 -7.55 -13.00
C LEU A 448 3.68 -7.56 -12.25
N SER A 449 4.75 -7.20 -12.94
CA SER A 449 6.01 -6.82 -12.28
C SER A 449 5.89 -5.47 -11.56
N GLY A 450 6.82 -5.15 -10.66
CA GLY A 450 6.83 -3.87 -9.95
C GLY A 450 6.85 -2.66 -10.90
N GLY A 451 7.68 -2.70 -11.94
CA GLY A 451 7.74 -1.63 -12.95
C GLY A 451 6.47 -1.52 -13.80
N GLN A 452 5.87 -2.65 -14.18
CA GLN A 452 4.58 -2.67 -14.89
C GLN A 452 3.45 -2.09 -14.02
N ALA A 453 3.43 -2.44 -12.73
CA ALA A 453 2.46 -1.92 -11.77
C ALA A 453 2.59 -0.40 -11.60
N ALA A 454 3.82 0.14 -11.57
CA ALA A 454 4.06 1.59 -11.51
C ALA A 454 3.51 2.33 -12.75
N ARG A 455 3.76 1.82 -13.96
CA ARG A 455 3.18 2.38 -15.21
C ARG A 455 1.65 2.37 -15.17
N VAL A 456 1.04 1.24 -14.80
CA VAL A 456 -0.42 1.11 -14.68
C VAL A 456 -0.99 2.06 -13.63
N ALA A 457 -0.29 2.24 -12.50
CA ALA A 457 -0.72 3.16 -11.46
C ALA A 457 -0.65 4.63 -11.90
N LEU A 458 0.38 5.03 -12.68
CA LEU A 458 0.44 6.36 -13.28
C LEU A 458 -0.69 6.57 -14.30
N ALA A 459 -0.93 5.61 -15.20
CA ALA A 459 -2.05 5.68 -16.14
C ALA A 459 -3.40 5.81 -15.41
N ARG A 460 -3.59 5.06 -14.31
CA ARG A 460 -4.79 5.15 -13.47
C ARG A 460 -4.92 6.53 -12.81
N ALA A 461 -3.83 7.13 -12.35
CA ALA A 461 -3.83 8.48 -11.81
C ALA A 461 -4.20 9.51 -12.91
N LEU A 462 -3.58 9.43 -14.08
CA LEU A 462 -3.82 10.36 -15.20
C LEU A 462 -5.23 10.20 -15.81
N ALA A 463 -5.79 8.99 -15.85
CA ALA A 463 -7.15 8.72 -16.31
C ALA A 463 -8.21 9.48 -15.51
N THR A 464 -7.91 9.79 -14.24
CA THR A 464 -8.77 10.64 -13.42
C THR A 464 -8.77 12.09 -13.85
N ARG A 465 -7.94 12.48 -14.82
CA ARG A 465 -7.86 13.85 -15.34
C ARG A 465 -7.69 14.85 -14.16
N PRO A 466 -6.62 14.75 -13.36
CA PRO A 466 -6.41 15.61 -12.20
C PRO A 466 -5.98 17.03 -12.59
N ALA A 467 -6.24 18.01 -11.73
CA ALA A 467 -5.64 19.34 -11.82
C ALA A 467 -4.28 19.42 -11.10
N VAL A 468 -4.08 18.56 -10.09
CA VAL A 468 -2.82 18.42 -9.36
C VAL A 468 -2.41 16.95 -9.32
N LEU A 469 -1.19 16.64 -9.77
CA LEU A 469 -0.62 15.31 -9.71
C LEU A 469 0.47 15.26 -8.63
N VAL A 470 0.30 14.39 -7.64
CA VAL A 470 1.28 14.13 -6.58
C VAL A 470 1.96 12.81 -6.86
N LEU A 471 3.28 12.82 -7.04
CA LEU A 471 4.11 11.67 -7.34
C LEU A 471 5.06 11.41 -6.18
N ASP A 472 4.84 10.35 -5.41
CA ASP A 472 5.72 9.92 -4.32
C ASP A 472 6.64 8.79 -4.80
N GLU A 473 7.87 9.13 -5.18
CA GLU A 473 8.87 8.22 -5.75
C GLU A 473 8.35 7.34 -6.92
N PRO A 474 7.85 7.98 -8.01
CA PRO A 474 7.13 7.29 -9.09
C PRO A 474 7.94 6.22 -9.84
N THR A 475 9.26 6.32 -9.79
CA THR A 475 10.23 5.59 -10.62
C THR A 475 11.08 4.59 -9.84
N ALA A 476 10.92 4.51 -8.51
CA ALA A 476 11.77 3.69 -7.64
C ALA A 476 11.81 2.21 -8.06
N ALA A 477 10.67 1.66 -8.49
CA ALA A 477 10.52 0.26 -8.88
C ALA A 477 10.63 0.01 -10.41
N VAL A 478 11.07 1.00 -11.17
CA VAL A 478 11.06 1.00 -12.64
C VAL A 478 12.50 0.95 -13.18
N ASP A 479 12.73 0.24 -14.28
CA ASP A 479 14.03 0.17 -14.96
C ASP A 479 14.41 1.50 -15.63
N VAL A 480 15.69 1.68 -15.95
CA VAL A 480 16.25 2.96 -16.43
C VAL A 480 15.56 3.49 -17.68
N ALA A 481 15.28 2.64 -18.68
CA ALA A 481 14.64 3.06 -19.92
C ALA A 481 13.19 3.50 -19.67
N ALA A 482 12.48 2.70 -18.88
CA ALA A 482 11.11 2.99 -18.47
C ALA A 482 10.99 4.26 -17.61
N ARG A 483 11.99 4.61 -16.78
CA ARG A 483 12.02 5.89 -16.05
C ARG A 483 12.03 7.07 -17.01
N GLN A 484 12.81 7.00 -18.08
CA GLN A 484 12.90 8.08 -19.06
C GLN A 484 11.56 8.29 -19.78
N GLU A 485 10.89 7.21 -20.19
CA GLU A 485 9.55 7.29 -20.80
C GLU A 485 8.54 7.98 -19.88
N LEU A 486 8.51 7.60 -18.59
CA LEU A 486 7.62 8.20 -17.61
C LEU A 486 7.94 9.67 -17.33
N ARG A 487 9.22 10.04 -17.24
CA ARG A 487 9.65 11.44 -17.12
C ARG A 487 9.14 12.27 -18.31
N THR A 488 9.38 11.81 -19.53
CA THR A 488 8.95 12.50 -20.75
C THR A 488 7.42 12.67 -20.79
N LEU A 489 6.67 11.65 -20.38
CA LEU A 489 5.21 11.74 -20.29
C LEU A 489 4.78 12.81 -19.27
N VAL A 490 5.32 12.80 -18.06
CA VAL A 490 4.95 13.76 -17.01
C VAL A 490 5.32 15.19 -17.44
N ALA A 491 6.52 15.39 -18.00
CA ALA A 491 6.95 16.68 -18.54
C ALA A 491 5.99 17.18 -19.63
N SER A 492 5.60 16.31 -20.56
CA SER A 492 4.64 16.64 -21.63
C SER A 492 3.27 17.04 -21.06
N ARG A 493 2.78 16.36 -20.02
CA ARG A 493 1.50 16.71 -19.37
C ARG A 493 1.59 18.02 -18.60
N ALA A 494 2.70 18.29 -17.91
CA ALA A 494 2.91 19.56 -17.24
C ALA A 494 2.93 20.72 -18.26
N ALA A 495 3.68 20.57 -19.36
CA ALA A 495 3.83 21.60 -20.38
C ALA A 495 2.57 21.81 -21.24
N HIS A 496 1.94 20.75 -21.75
CA HIS A 496 0.83 20.86 -22.70
C HIS A 496 -0.54 20.96 -22.02
N ASP A 497 -0.78 20.19 -20.96
CA ASP A 497 -2.08 20.21 -20.26
C ASP A 497 -2.12 21.29 -19.15
N GLY A 498 -0.99 21.92 -18.85
CA GLY A 498 -0.83 22.85 -17.74
C GLY A 498 -1.04 22.15 -16.39
N LEU A 499 -0.68 20.86 -16.26
CA LEU A 499 -0.85 20.08 -15.04
C LEU A 499 0.10 20.56 -13.93
N THR A 500 -0.43 20.89 -12.75
CA THR A 500 0.41 21.19 -11.58
C THR A 500 0.95 19.89 -10.99
N VAL A 501 2.25 19.81 -10.70
CA VAL A 501 2.89 18.58 -10.22
C VAL A 501 3.65 18.82 -8.91
N LEU A 502 3.44 17.94 -7.93
CA LEU A 502 4.34 17.77 -6.78
C LEU A 502 5.09 16.46 -6.95
N LEU A 503 6.41 16.54 -7.11
CA LEU A 503 7.29 15.39 -7.28
C LEU A 503 8.13 15.17 -6.03
N VAL A 504 7.91 14.07 -5.31
CA VAL A 504 8.84 13.59 -4.29
C VAL A 504 9.79 12.60 -4.95
N THR A 505 11.08 12.91 -4.94
CA THR A 505 12.13 12.06 -5.51
C THR A 505 13.44 12.27 -4.78
N HIS A 506 14.35 11.32 -4.94
CA HIS A 506 15.74 11.41 -4.53
C HIS A 506 16.70 11.27 -5.72
N ASP A 507 16.19 11.34 -6.96
CA ASP A 507 17.00 11.32 -8.18
C ASP A 507 17.19 12.75 -8.71
N VAL A 508 18.43 13.22 -8.75
CA VAL A 508 18.77 14.54 -9.30
C VAL A 508 18.36 14.67 -10.76
N ALA A 509 18.48 13.60 -11.55
CA ALA A 509 18.11 13.62 -12.96
C ALA A 509 16.59 13.82 -13.15
N GLU A 510 15.78 13.33 -12.22
CA GLU A 510 14.34 13.62 -12.21
C GLU A 510 14.04 15.07 -11.82
N VAL A 511 14.69 15.57 -10.77
CA VAL A 511 14.54 16.97 -10.36
C VAL A 511 14.94 17.90 -11.51
N ALA A 512 16.10 17.67 -12.13
CA ALA A 512 16.61 18.50 -13.21
C ALA A 512 15.76 18.45 -14.48
N ALA A 513 15.13 17.30 -14.77
CA ALA A 513 14.33 17.13 -15.98
C ALA A 513 12.87 17.61 -15.82
N LEU A 514 12.33 17.60 -14.60
CA LEU A 514 10.90 17.83 -14.37
C LEU A 514 10.58 19.06 -13.54
N ALA A 515 11.44 19.45 -12.60
CA ALA A 515 11.11 20.43 -11.59
C ALA A 515 11.46 21.86 -12.01
N ASP A 516 10.51 22.76 -11.86
CA ASP A 516 10.74 24.21 -11.95
C ASP A 516 11.41 24.72 -10.67
N ASP A 517 10.87 24.28 -9.54
CA ASP A 517 11.27 24.69 -8.20
C ASP A 517 11.59 23.45 -7.36
N VAL A 518 12.47 23.63 -6.37
CA VAL A 518 12.82 22.62 -5.39
C VAL A 518 12.49 23.16 -4.00
N ALA A 519 11.89 22.32 -3.17
CA ALA A 519 11.77 22.51 -1.73
C ALA A 519 12.44 21.35 -1.00
N VAL A 520 13.29 21.66 -0.03
CA VAL A 520 13.99 20.68 0.80
C VAL A 520 13.32 20.62 2.14
N LEU A 521 12.82 19.44 2.48
CA LEU A 521 12.19 19.14 3.76
C LEU A 521 13.15 18.35 4.64
N ASP A 522 13.52 18.91 5.80
CA ASP A 522 14.33 18.25 6.81
C ASP A 522 13.69 18.41 8.19
N ARG A 523 13.62 17.32 8.96
CA ARG A 523 12.96 17.24 10.28
C ARG A 523 11.60 17.95 10.31
N GLY A 524 10.77 17.70 9.31
CA GLY A 524 9.43 18.28 9.23
C GLY A 524 9.38 19.79 8.99
N ARG A 525 10.46 20.43 8.54
CA ARG A 525 10.50 21.87 8.22
C ARG A 525 11.10 22.08 6.83
N VAL A 526 10.66 23.12 6.13
CA VAL A 526 11.24 23.52 4.85
C VAL A 526 12.52 24.30 5.14
N VAL A 527 13.68 23.75 4.74
CA VAL A 527 15.00 24.32 5.06
C VAL A 527 15.64 25.06 3.89
N GLU A 528 15.19 24.79 2.67
CA GLU A 528 15.71 25.41 1.45
C GLU A 528 14.61 25.37 0.38
N THR A 529 14.45 26.46 -0.37
CA THR A 529 13.48 26.55 -1.47
C THR A 529 13.98 27.49 -2.57
N GLY A 530 13.61 27.23 -3.81
CA GLY A 530 13.81 28.13 -4.94
C GLY A 530 13.91 27.38 -6.27
N PRO A 531 14.30 28.09 -7.35
CA PRO A 531 14.41 27.48 -8.67
C PRO A 531 15.34 26.28 -8.68
N ALA A 532 14.94 25.19 -9.34
CA ALA A 532 15.68 23.93 -9.34
C ALA A 532 17.13 24.11 -9.78
N ALA A 533 17.37 24.86 -10.85
CA ALA A 533 18.72 25.17 -11.34
C ALA A 533 19.60 25.85 -10.29
N ARG A 534 19.04 26.78 -9.49
CA ARG A 534 19.78 27.49 -8.43
C ARG A 534 20.10 26.56 -7.27
N VAL A 535 19.10 25.81 -6.79
CA VAL A 535 19.24 24.91 -5.64
C VAL A 535 20.20 23.77 -5.93
N LEU A 536 20.17 23.22 -7.14
CA LEU A 536 21.10 22.16 -7.57
C LEU A 536 22.51 22.69 -7.82
N ALA A 537 22.68 23.90 -8.37
CA ALA A 537 24.00 24.47 -8.65
C ALA A 537 24.71 25.02 -7.39
N ALA A 538 23.95 25.54 -6.43
CA ALA A 538 24.48 26.16 -5.22
C ALA A 538 23.69 25.69 -3.98
N PRO A 539 23.83 24.40 -3.59
CA PRO A 539 23.07 23.82 -2.50
C PRO A 539 23.44 24.46 -1.15
N THR A 540 22.45 24.87 -0.37
CA THR A 540 22.67 25.47 0.96
C THR A 540 22.40 24.48 2.10
N SER A 541 21.61 23.44 1.85
CA SER A 541 21.37 22.36 2.81
C SER A 541 22.36 21.20 2.62
N THR A 542 22.68 20.52 3.72
CA THR A 542 23.55 19.31 3.69
C THR A 542 22.91 18.15 2.94
N PHE A 543 21.58 18.13 2.85
CA PHE A 543 20.87 17.12 2.07
C PHE A 543 21.06 17.37 0.57
N THR A 544 20.76 18.58 0.08
CA THR A 544 20.93 18.90 -1.35
C THR A 544 22.37 18.73 -1.79
N ALA A 545 23.35 19.16 -0.97
CA ALA A 545 24.77 18.96 -1.29
C ALA A 545 25.13 17.48 -1.45
N ARG A 546 24.64 16.61 -0.56
CA ARG A 546 24.83 15.16 -0.69
C ARG A 546 24.15 14.59 -1.93
N LEU A 547 22.95 15.10 -2.25
CA LEU A 547 22.17 14.69 -3.40
C LEU A 547 22.89 15.01 -4.72
N THR A 548 23.48 16.20 -4.84
CA THR A 548 24.24 16.64 -6.02
C THR A 548 25.68 16.12 -6.05
N GLY A 549 26.11 15.38 -5.03
CA GLY A 549 27.48 14.92 -4.86
C GLY A 549 28.47 16.03 -4.50
N THR A 550 28.01 17.26 -4.27
CA THR A 550 28.83 18.40 -3.88
C THR A 550 29.21 18.32 -2.40
N THR A 551 30.43 18.71 -2.07
CA THR A 551 30.83 18.88 -0.67
C THR A 551 30.42 20.27 -0.19
N LEU A 552 29.78 20.33 0.98
CA LEU A 552 29.38 21.55 1.67
C LEU A 552 30.14 21.61 3.00
N LEU A 553 31.18 22.45 3.07
CA LEU A 553 31.90 22.74 4.30
C LEU A 553 31.35 24.00 4.94
N ARG A 554 31.11 23.97 6.24
CA ARG A 554 30.63 25.08 7.07
C ARG A 554 31.78 25.67 7.86
N GLY A 555 31.76 26.98 8.02
CA GLY A 555 32.76 27.70 8.77
C GLY A 555 32.46 29.19 8.85
N THR A 556 33.47 29.97 9.21
CA THR A 556 33.42 31.42 9.24
C THR A 556 34.23 32.01 8.09
N LEU A 557 33.69 33.06 7.48
CA LEU A 557 34.32 33.77 6.38
C LEU A 557 35.59 34.48 6.87
N ALA A 558 36.68 34.39 6.12
CA ALA A 558 37.96 35.03 6.41
C ALA A 558 38.65 35.49 5.12
N GLY A 559 39.72 36.28 5.24
CA GLY A 559 40.48 36.80 4.10
C GLY A 559 39.85 38.06 3.48
N SER A 560 39.95 38.19 2.16
CA SER A 560 39.44 39.33 1.38
C SER A 560 38.66 38.85 0.15
N PRO A 561 37.86 39.70 -0.53
CA PRO A 561 37.13 39.30 -1.74
C PRO A 561 38.00 38.72 -2.86
N ASP A 562 39.26 39.13 -2.96
CA ASP A 562 40.21 38.62 -3.97
C ASP A 562 40.89 37.32 -3.57
N ARG A 563 40.89 37.00 -2.26
CA ARG A 563 41.43 35.77 -1.69
C ARG A 563 40.54 35.29 -0.55
N PRO A 564 39.30 34.86 -0.86
CA PRO A 564 38.35 34.50 0.17
C PRO A 564 38.77 33.17 0.80
N ARG A 565 38.61 33.07 2.12
CA ARG A 565 38.91 31.87 2.91
C ARG A 565 37.72 31.49 3.76
N LEU A 566 37.57 30.19 4.02
CA LEU A 566 36.64 29.66 5.01
C LEU A 566 37.45 29.03 6.14
N ARG A 567 37.30 29.55 7.36
CA ARG A 567 37.88 28.94 8.57
C ARG A 567 36.90 27.93 9.14
N LEU A 568 37.28 26.66 9.15
CA LEU A 568 36.52 25.55 9.71
C LEU A 568 36.60 25.55 11.25
N GLU A 569 35.70 24.85 11.93
CA GLU A 569 35.70 24.75 13.40
C GLU A 569 36.96 24.06 13.93
N GLY A 570 37.52 23.11 13.17
CA GLY A 570 38.79 22.44 13.47
C GLY A 570 40.05 23.29 13.24
N GLY A 571 39.91 24.60 12.97
CA GLY A 571 41.03 25.54 12.78
C GLY A 571 41.67 25.55 11.39
N ALA A 572 41.35 24.58 10.54
CA ALA A 572 41.81 24.54 9.15
C ALA A 572 41.19 25.68 8.31
N GLU A 573 41.95 26.22 7.35
CA GLU A 573 41.46 27.23 6.41
C GLU A 573 41.35 26.66 5.00
N VAL A 574 40.22 26.92 4.34
CA VAL A 574 39.98 26.57 2.94
C VAL A 574 39.97 27.84 2.10
N VAL A 575 40.98 28.00 1.25
CA VAL A 575 41.11 29.03 0.23
C VAL A 575 40.18 28.75 -0.94
N ALA A 576 39.44 29.77 -1.36
CA ALA A 576 38.50 29.71 -2.46
C ALA A 576 38.90 30.61 -3.65
N ALA A 577 38.20 30.43 -4.77
CA ALA A 577 38.35 31.28 -5.93
C ALA A 577 37.97 32.73 -5.60
N PRO A 578 38.60 33.75 -6.22
CA PRO A 578 38.21 35.14 -6.04
C PRO A 578 36.71 35.34 -6.30
N LEU A 579 36.08 36.23 -5.55
CA LEU A 579 34.69 36.60 -5.78
C LEU A 579 34.62 37.50 -7.02
N GLU A 580 33.93 37.05 -8.07
CA GLU A 580 33.75 37.81 -9.31
C GLU A 580 32.50 38.70 -9.27
N ASN A 581 31.47 38.29 -8.52
CA ASN A 581 30.19 39.00 -8.46
C ASN A 581 30.28 40.24 -7.57
N ALA A 582 29.96 41.42 -8.12
CA ALA A 582 29.95 42.70 -7.39
C ALA A 582 29.09 42.69 -6.12
N VAL A 583 27.96 41.97 -6.12
CA VAL A 583 27.07 41.85 -4.97
C VAL A 583 27.70 41.02 -3.86
N GLU A 584 28.34 39.91 -4.22
CA GLU A 584 29.04 39.04 -3.26
C GLU A 584 30.28 39.74 -2.68
N ARG A 585 31.01 40.49 -3.52
CA ARG A 585 32.14 41.33 -3.09
C ARG A 585 31.71 42.42 -2.11
N ALA A 586 30.58 43.10 -2.37
CA ALA A 586 30.04 44.12 -1.47
C ALA A 586 29.49 43.54 -0.15
N GLY A 587 28.96 42.30 -0.19
CA GLY A 587 28.45 41.59 0.98
C GLY A 587 29.50 40.84 1.80
N PHE A 588 30.77 40.86 1.39
CA PHE A 588 31.85 40.13 2.04
C PHE A 588 32.19 40.74 3.40
N GLN A 589 31.92 40.00 4.49
CA GLN A 589 32.24 40.42 5.85
C GLN A 589 32.94 39.27 6.59
N PRO A 590 34.25 39.38 6.87
CA PRO A 590 34.96 38.42 7.71
C PRO A 590 34.25 38.18 9.05
N GLY A 591 34.32 36.95 9.55
CA GLY A 591 33.67 36.52 10.79
C GLY A 591 32.22 36.03 10.62
N ARG A 592 31.54 36.33 9.50
CA ARG A 592 30.19 35.79 9.26
C ARG A 592 30.21 34.30 8.95
N SER A 593 29.16 33.58 9.36
CA SER A 593 28.97 32.20 8.97
C SER A 593 28.79 32.08 7.44
N ALA A 594 29.56 31.18 6.84
CA ALA A 594 29.55 30.93 5.41
C ALA A 594 29.67 29.43 5.14
N SER A 595 29.53 29.04 3.88
CA SER A 595 29.76 27.66 3.44
C SER A 595 30.57 27.63 2.16
N ALA A 596 31.53 26.70 2.09
CA ALA A 596 32.30 26.42 0.91
C ALA A 596 31.69 25.22 0.17
N LEU A 597 31.39 25.43 -1.10
CA LEU A 597 30.96 24.43 -2.05
C LEU A 597 32.14 24.00 -2.90
N LEU A 598 32.38 22.70 -2.96
CA LEU A 598 33.42 22.13 -3.81
C LEU A 598 32.93 20.84 -4.47
N PRO A 599 33.14 20.68 -5.78
CA PRO A 599 32.75 19.47 -6.50
C PRO A 599 33.75 18.34 -6.19
N PRO A 600 33.35 17.07 -6.28
CA PRO A 600 34.19 15.95 -5.87
C PRO A 600 35.44 15.77 -6.76
N GLU A 601 35.42 16.28 -7.99
CA GLU A 601 36.57 16.27 -8.91
C GLU A 601 37.65 17.30 -8.50
N ALA A 602 37.33 18.24 -7.61
CA ALA A 602 38.29 19.22 -7.10
C ALA A 602 39.26 18.63 -6.08
N VAL A 603 39.01 17.41 -5.62
CA VAL A 603 39.69 16.77 -4.50
C VAL A 603 40.61 15.67 -5.00
N ALA A 604 41.91 15.87 -4.84
CA ALA A 604 42.91 14.82 -4.96
C ALA A 604 43.16 14.18 -3.58
N VAL A 605 43.33 12.86 -3.54
CA VAL A 605 43.56 12.11 -2.30
C VAL A 605 44.98 11.55 -2.30
N TYR A 606 45.74 11.86 -1.24
CA TYR A 606 47.10 11.37 -1.04
C TYR A 606 47.16 10.45 0.16
N ALA A 607 48.01 9.42 0.08
CA ALA A 607 48.43 8.67 1.26
C ALA A 607 49.15 9.64 2.23
N ARG A 608 48.79 9.55 3.51
CA ARG A 608 49.23 10.39 4.65
C ARG A 608 50.41 11.33 4.31
N TRP A 609 50.09 12.57 3.97
CA TRP A 609 51.03 13.65 3.64
C TRP A 609 50.95 14.75 4.71
N PRO A 610 52.07 15.30 5.22
CA PRO A 610 52.04 16.38 6.22
C PRO A 610 51.26 17.60 5.69
N THR A 611 50.18 17.98 6.38
CA THR A 611 49.32 19.13 6.03
C THR A 611 50.09 20.46 6.03
N ASP A 612 51.17 20.50 6.79
CA ASP A 612 51.99 21.67 7.08
C ASP A 612 53.03 21.92 5.96
N GLU A 613 53.19 20.97 5.02
CA GLU A 613 54.18 20.99 3.95
C GLU A 613 53.58 21.17 2.54
N ILE A 614 52.32 21.63 2.42
CA ILE A 614 51.70 21.96 1.10
C ILE A 614 52.54 22.96 0.31
N SER A 615 53.18 23.91 1.02
CA SER A 615 54.10 24.90 0.45
C SER A 615 55.36 24.29 -0.17
N ARG A 616 55.61 22.99 0.04
CA ARG A 616 56.75 22.23 -0.51
C ARG A 616 56.36 21.25 -1.62
N ILE A 617 55.11 21.21 -2.10
CA ILE A 617 54.80 20.57 -3.39
C ILE A 617 55.47 21.44 -4.47
N PRO A 618 56.62 21.05 -5.04
CA PRO A 618 57.36 21.95 -5.93
C PRO A 618 56.50 22.18 -7.18
N GLY A 619 56.08 23.42 -7.43
CA GLY A 619 55.33 23.79 -8.64
C GLY A 619 53.83 23.46 -8.66
N GLY A 620 53.21 23.09 -7.53
CA GLY A 620 51.77 22.77 -7.47
C GLY A 620 50.83 23.99 -7.49
N SER A 621 49.72 23.90 -8.24
CA SER A 621 48.63 24.90 -8.23
C SER A 621 47.53 24.74 -7.14
N PRO A 622 47.34 23.59 -6.45
CA PRO A 622 46.42 23.49 -5.32
C PRO A 622 46.81 24.42 -4.16
N ARG A 623 45.83 24.82 -3.34
CA ARG A 623 46.03 25.79 -2.24
C ARG A 623 45.44 25.35 -0.90
N ASN A 624 44.85 24.16 -0.87
CA ASN A 624 44.20 23.58 0.30
C ASN A 624 44.74 22.17 0.49
N ALA A 625 45.12 21.79 1.71
CA ALA A 625 45.17 20.39 2.07
C ALA A 625 44.66 20.19 3.49
N LEU A 626 43.82 19.18 3.64
CA LEU A 626 43.09 18.89 4.86
C LEU A 626 43.38 17.45 5.25
N ALA A 627 43.69 17.24 6.53
CA ALA A 627 43.76 15.90 7.10
C ALA A 627 42.34 15.32 7.18
N ALA A 628 42.18 14.09 6.70
CA ALA A 628 40.89 13.43 6.68
C ALA A 628 41.04 11.92 6.90
N THR A 629 39.94 11.26 7.25
CA THR A 629 39.87 9.81 7.35
C THR A 629 38.85 9.29 6.35
N VAL A 630 39.18 8.23 5.63
CA VAL A 630 38.23 7.57 4.73
C VAL A 630 37.07 7.02 5.57
N ARG A 631 35.86 7.46 5.28
CA ARG A 631 34.63 7.00 5.95
C ARG A 631 33.94 5.94 5.13
N GLU A 632 33.80 6.19 3.83
CA GLU A 632 33.07 5.33 2.91
C GLU A 632 33.77 5.32 1.55
N VAL A 633 33.77 4.16 0.90
CA VAL A 633 34.24 3.98 -0.47
C VAL A 633 33.09 3.28 -1.20
N GLY A 634 32.52 3.94 -2.21
CA GLY A 634 31.32 3.44 -2.86
C GLY A 634 31.15 4.02 -4.26
N GLY A 635 30.66 3.20 -5.18
CA GLY A 635 30.41 3.58 -6.57
C GLY A 635 30.18 2.35 -7.44
N ASN A 636 29.43 2.52 -8.52
CA ASN A 636 29.24 1.51 -9.57
C ASN A 636 29.83 2.07 -10.87
N GLY A 637 30.85 1.40 -11.42
CA GLY A 637 31.50 1.78 -12.69
C GLY A 637 33.00 2.07 -12.57
N GLY A 638 33.57 2.78 -13.54
CA GLY A 638 35.01 3.07 -13.61
C GLY A 638 35.51 4.17 -12.65
N LEU A 639 34.58 4.98 -12.12
CA LEU A 639 34.85 6.00 -11.10
C LEU A 639 34.24 5.58 -9.77
N VAL A 640 34.96 5.84 -8.69
CA VAL A 640 34.61 5.47 -7.31
C VAL A 640 34.53 6.74 -6.49
N GLY A 641 33.38 6.96 -5.84
CA GLY A 641 33.21 8.02 -4.87
C GLY A 641 33.86 7.62 -3.55
N VAL A 642 34.66 8.52 -2.98
CA VAL A 642 35.26 8.35 -1.66
C VAL A 642 34.75 9.46 -0.76
N VAL A 643 34.15 9.09 0.36
CA VAL A 643 33.72 10.02 1.41
C VAL A 643 34.81 10.07 2.46
N LEU A 644 35.32 11.26 2.70
CA LEU A 644 36.36 11.60 3.66
C LEU A 644 35.73 12.39 4.81
N GLU A 645 36.12 12.09 6.03
CA GLU A 645 35.70 12.78 7.24
C GLU A 645 36.87 13.61 7.79
N LEU A 646 36.64 14.91 7.92
CA LEU A 646 37.58 15.86 8.49
C LEU A 646 37.60 15.75 10.02
N GLY A 647 38.63 16.30 10.67
CA GLY A 647 38.79 16.24 12.13
C GLY A 647 37.66 16.92 12.92
N ASP A 648 36.89 17.81 12.29
CA ASP A 648 35.71 18.47 12.85
C ASP A 648 34.39 17.75 12.51
N GLY A 649 34.47 16.53 11.96
CA GLY A 649 33.32 15.70 11.59
C GLY A 649 32.63 16.10 10.29
N GLN A 650 33.11 17.13 9.59
CA GLN A 650 32.58 17.52 8.29
C GLN A 650 32.98 16.52 7.19
N LEU A 651 32.11 16.35 6.20
CA LEU A 651 32.31 15.36 5.15
C LEU A 651 32.75 16.02 3.85
N LEU A 652 33.72 15.39 3.20
CA LEU A 652 34.27 15.78 1.93
C LEU A 652 34.21 14.59 0.96
N ARG A 653 33.88 14.86 -0.30
CA ARG A 653 33.73 13.84 -1.34
C ARG A 653 34.84 14.02 -2.36
N ALA A 654 35.45 12.90 -2.75
CA ALA A 654 36.40 12.82 -3.84
C ALA A 654 35.88 11.83 -4.88
N LEU A 655 36.16 12.08 -6.16
CA LEU A 655 35.88 11.14 -7.24
C LEU A 655 37.21 10.62 -7.79
N LEU A 656 37.46 9.32 -7.65
CA LEU A 656 38.73 8.67 -8.01
C LEU A 656 38.49 7.54 -9.01
N THR A 657 39.54 7.07 -9.68
CA THR A 657 39.47 5.82 -10.44
C THR A 657 39.52 4.62 -9.51
N ALA A 658 38.95 3.49 -9.93
CA ALA A 658 39.05 2.24 -9.18
C ALA A 658 40.51 1.82 -8.93
N ALA A 659 41.40 2.07 -9.89
CA ALA A 659 42.84 1.84 -9.76
C ALA A 659 43.47 2.68 -8.65
N ALA A 660 43.20 3.99 -8.61
CA ALA A 660 43.73 4.88 -7.58
C ALA A 660 43.24 4.50 -6.17
N VAL A 661 41.98 4.07 -6.04
CA VAL A 661 41.44 3.55 -4.76
C VAL A 661 42.19 2.32 -4.29
N ALA A 662 42.48 1.38 -5.21
CA ALA A 662 43.20 0.15 -4.91
C ALA A 662 44.68 0.42 -4.57
N GLU A 663 45.37 1.24 -5.35
CA GLU A 663 46.78 1.61 -5.15
C GLU A 663 47.00 2.35 -3.82
N LEU A 664 46.11 3.29 -3.48
CA LEU A 664 46.17 4.03 -2.21
C LEU A 664 45.69 3.17 -1.01
N GLY A 665 45.11 2.00 -1.27
CA GLY A 665 44.57 1.08 -0.27
C GLY A 665 43.44 1.70 0.55
N LEU A 666 42.58 2.52 -0.07
CA LEU A 666 41.54 3.28 0.61
C LEU A 666 40.48 2.33 1.17
N ARG A 667 40.31 2.38 2.50
CA ARG A 667 39.32 1.61 3.25
C ARG A 667 38.81 2.45 4.41
N PRO A 668 37.56 2.23 4.89
CA PRO A 668 37.04 2.92 6.06
C PRO A 668 38.05 2.90 7.23
N GLY A 669 38.25 4.05 7.86
CA GLY A 669 39.23 4.27 8.93
C GLY A 669 40.65 4.63 8.46
N ARG A 670 40.95 4.63 7.16
CA ARG A 670 42.31 4.97 6.68
C ARG A 670 42.53 6.49 6.70
N PRO A 671 43.59 7.00 7.36
CA PRO A 671 43.94 8.41 7.30
C PRO A 671 44.55 8.78 5.95
N VAL A 672 44.14 9.92 5.42
CA VAL A 672 44.55 10.47 4.12
C VAL A 672 44.68 11.98 4.19
N THR A 673 45.30 12.56 3.17
CA THR A 673 45.36 14.02 2.98
C THR A 673 44.57 14.39 1.73
N ALA A 674 43.54 15.22 1.89
CA ALA A 674 42.71 15.72 0.80
C ALA A 674 43.27 17.06 0.30
N VAL A 675 43.77 17.10 -0.93
CA VAL A 675 44.33 18.29 -1.58
C VAL A 675 43.29 18.87 -2.54
N ILE A 676 42.97 20.16 -2.40
CA ILE A 676 41.85 20.80 -3.10
C ILE A 676 42.32 21.99 -3.93
N LYS A 677 41.87 22.08 -5.18
CA LYS A 677 42.15 23.22 -6.06
C LYS A 677 41.25 24.40 -5.69
N ALA A 678 41.82 25.49 -5.18
CA ALA A 678 41.05 26.67 -4.75
C ALA A 678 40.18 27.28 -5.87
N ALA A 679 40.62 27.19 -7.14
CA ALA A 679 39.85 27.67 -8.29
C ALA A 679 38.48 26.98 -8.46
N GLN A 680 38.25 25.83 -7.80
CA GLN A 680 36.99 25.09 -7.84
C GLN A 680 36.20 25.16 -6.53
N VAL A 681 36.71 25.90 -5.53
CA VAL A 681 36.01 26.14 -4.26
C VAL A 681 35.26 27.46 -4.37
N ARG A 682 33.95 27.43 -4.14
CA ARG A 682 33.08 28.62 -4.12
C ARG A 682 32.58 28.85 -2.70
N ILE A 683 32.66 30.09 -2.22
CA ILE A 683 32.12 30.43 -0.89
C ILE A 683 30.77 31.13 -1.07
N THR A 684 29.78 30.65 -0.34
CA THR A 684 28.44 31.23 -0.29
C THR A 684 28.17 31.71 1.14
N PRO A 685 27.67 32.95 1.33
CA PRO A 685 27.26 33.41 2.64
C PRO A 685 26.04 32.62 3.10
N ARG A 686 26.01 32.25 4.38
CA ARG A 686 24.82 31.59 4.95
C ARG A 686 23.77 32.67 5.19
N GLY A 687 22.64 32.58 4.49
CA GLY A 687 21.50 33.45 4.76
C GLY A 687 21.14 33.37 6.24
N SER A 688 20.85 34.51 6.86
CA SER A 688 20.27 34.54 8.22
C SER A 688 19.07 33.60 8.22
N GLU A 689 19.03 32.64 9.14
CA GLU A 689 17.82 31.88 9.45
C GLU A 689 16.72 32.88 9.79
N ARG A 690 15.98 33.35 8.78
CA ARG A 690 14.68 33.97 9.01
C ARG A 690 13.81 32.83 9.48
N THR A 691 13.75 32.66 10.78
CA THR A 691 12.62 32.05 11.46
C THR A 691 11.39 32.81 10.98
N GLN A 692 10.77 32.37 9.88
CA GLN A 692 9.42 32.77 9.55
C GLN A 692 8.59 32.23 10.72
N GLY A 693 8.26 33.13 11.64
CA GLY A 693 7.52 32.80 12.84
C GLY A 693 6.15 32.27 12.43
N LEU A 694 5.98 30.95 12.45
CA LEU A 694 4.68 30.41 12.80
C LEU A 694 4.47 30.75 14.29
N PRO A 695 3.32 31.34 14.67
CA PRO A 695 3.03 31.56 16.08
C PRO A 695 3.13 30.23 16.80
N ARG A 696 3.96 30.17 17.85
CA ARG A 696 3.94 29.07 18.80
C ARG A 696 2.50 28.98 19.31
N ALA A 697 1.79 27.93 18.94
CA ALA A 697 0.54 27.58 19.58
C ALA A 697 0.86 27.34 21.06
N THR A 698 0.58 28.33 21.89
CA THR A 698 0.55 28.21 23.34
C THR A 698 -0.35 27.04 23.67
N ALA A 699 0.22 26.02 24.31
CA ALA A 699 -0.53 24.97 24.97
C ALA A 699 -1.43 25.62 26.04
N ALA A 700 -2.70 25.81 25.70
CA ALA A 700 -3.75 25.96 26.69
C ALA A 700 -4.23 24.55 27.04
N ARG A 701 -4.39 24.34 28.36
CA ARG A 701 -4.75 23.10 29.05
C ARG A 701 -5.99 22.41 28.50
#